data_AF-A0A0B8PJ11-F1
#
_entry.id   AF-A0A0B8PJ11-F1
#
_cell.length_a   1.000
_cell.length_b   1.000
_cell.length_c   1.000
_cell.angle_alpha   90.00
_cell.angle_beta   90.00
_cell.angle_gamma   90.00
#
_symmetry.space_group_name_H-M   'P 1'
#
loop_
_entity.id
_entity.type
_entity.pdbx_description
1 polymer ?
#
loop_
_entity_poly.entity_id
_entity_poly.type
_entity_poly.pdbx_seq_one_letter_code
_entity_poly.pdbx_strand_id
1 'polypeptide(L)'
;MTKTPQDLHSSNPNGLRITLRSKDLGSVNIGSKILFRKIPIGEIYSFNLDDDGRSVVLRAYIDEEYDHIITSESRFWNVSGINASVGFDGVDVSVESVAALIGGGIAVDSPAKGDSVEPDTEFKLYPDLATAGRGIPINIKLPDDNNISPGGAPLVYRGIEVGQITGVRLSRDRQDIIAQATVEPAYQDMLTTGSQFLLEEASLSLAGVDNLSNFIRGNFLTLLPGSGEPTRDFRAVKQDELNTQTSGNLSISLLADQSFGLESGAAVLYKGISVGHVTSSHLAGDKVKINLLIDSQYRELIRSQNKFYIASSVSANFDAAGLDVKVPPLQHLLTGSISFYSAGSNKIHNEYPLYSSKELAQLAQFDGANKQVLTLLSPNLPPVSSGTPLYYRNLPVGQVLDYQLGHSGMEVKVLIEKQFSHLINKDTVFWNHSGVEIDAGLSGVKVNAEPLSRVLSGGIAFDTIPGVENKTGRFYKLYDNQDAARQFGEMITLVADDSNGIKKGAAINFKGVKVGEITLVSPQFAQSEVEFKARIYPEYAKTIAREGAQFWLVTPEIGLGGIKNLSSAIAPAIEVMPSGKGKAKTQFQLASNKPLASGYEFVLQAETKGSVAVNTPILYREIEVGRVTDVRLGELADRVIIKT
;
A
#
# COMPACT_ATOMS: atom_id res chain seq x y z
N MET A 1 -62.87 -17.19 -55.37
CA MET A 1 -63.33 -15.90 -55.92
C MET A 1 -63.97 -15.10 -54.80
N THR A 2 -63.20 -14.22 -54.17
CA THR A 2 -63.63 -13.31 -53.10
C THR A 2 -63.27 -11.91 -53.56
N LYS A 3 -64.27 -11.04 -53.72
CA LYS A 3 -64.11 -9.68 -54.25
C LYS A 3 -63.23 -8.83 -53.34
N THR A 4 -62.21 -8.22 -53.92
CA THR A 4 -61.29 -7.25 -53.33
C THR A 4 -62.03 -5.92 -53.05
N PRO A 5 -61.74 -5.21 -51.95
CA PRO A 5 -62.20 -3.85 -51.74
C PRO A 5 -61.37 -2.88 -52.60
N GLN A 6 -61.65 -2.84 -53.91
CA GLN A 6 -61.01 -1.92 -54.86
C GLN A 6 -61.92 -0.74 -55.25
N ASP A 7 -63.14 -0.67 -54.71
CA ASP A 7 -64.20 0.20 -55.23
C ASP A 7 -64.73 1.28 -54.24
N LEU A 8 -64.00 1.64 -53.18
CA LEU A 8 -64.48 2.63 -52.19
C LEU A 8 -63.81 4.01 -52.19
N HIS A 9 -62.85 4.29 -53.08
CA HIS A 9 -62.22 5.61 -53.21
C HIS A 9 -62.24 6.15 -54.65
N SER A 10 -63.38 6.01 -55.33
CA SER A 10 -63.66 6.67 -56.63
C SER A 10 -64.25 8.08 -56.47
N SER A 11 -63.94 8.78 -55.38
CA SER A 11 -64.64 10.02 -54.99
C SER A 11 -63.86 11.33 -55.21
N ASN A 12 -62.64 11.31 -55.76
CA ASN A 12 -61.99 12.53 -56.24
C ASN A 12 -61.11 12.29 -57.49
N PRO A 13 -61.61 12.52 -58.72
CA PRO A 13 -60.89 12.24 -59.96
C PRO A 13 -59.79 13.25 -60.34
N ASN A 14 -59.56 14.32 -59.54
CA ASN A 14 -58.76 15.48 -59.97
C ASN A 14 -57.36 15.65 -59.34
N GLY A 15 -56.99 14.91 -58.30
CA GLY A 15 -55.66 15.04 -57.69
C GLY A 15 -54.60 14.10 -58.26
N LEU A 16 -53.34 14.36 -57.89
CA LEU A 16 -52.18 13.66 -58.42
C LEU A 16 -52.02 12.28 -57.78
N ARG A 17 -52.04 11.22 -58.60
CA ARG A 17 -51.69 9.87 -58.16
C ARG A 17 -50.19 9.67 -58.27
N ILE A 18 -49.59 9.02 -57.29
CA ILE A 18 -48.16 8.66 -57.29
C ILE A 18 -47.96 7.23 -56.80
N THR A 19 -46.83 6.64 -57.19
CA THR A 19 -46.39 5.33 -56.73
C THR A 19 -45.17 5.48 -55.83
N LEU A 20 -45.17 4.85 -54.66
CA LEU A 20 -44.04 4.82 -53.74
C LEU A 20 -43.51 3.39 -53.63
N ARG A 21 -42.20 3.20 -53.77
CA ARG A 21 -41.54 1.89 -53.68
C ARG A 21 -40.61 1.80 -52.49
N SER A 22 -40.75 0.74 -51.69
CA SER A 22 -39.89 0.43 -50.55
C SER A 22 -39.52 -1.06 -50.51
N LYS A 23 -38.53 -1.44 -49.69
CA LYS A 23 -38.15 -2.86 -49.49
C LYS A 23 -39.20 -3.63 -48.66
N ASP A 24 -39.86 -2.94 -47.74
CA ASP A 24 -40.89 -3.47 -46.87
C ASP A 24 -41.96 -2.40 -46.61
N LEU A 25 -43.10 -2.78 -46.03
CA LEU A 25 -44.23 -1.89 -45.77
C LEU A 25 -43.97 -0.90 -44.61
N GLY A 26 -43.00 -1.19 -43.73
CA GLY A 26 -42.76 -0.44 -42.51
C GLY A 26 -44.03 -0.26 -41.66
N SER A 27 -44.21 0.95 -41.10
CA SER A 27 -45.40 1.35 -40.34
C SER A 27 -46.54 1.94 -41.19
N VAL A 28 -46.52 1.77 -42.51
CA VAL A 28 -47.50 2.38 -43.42
C VAL A 28 -48.73 1.48 -43.56
N ASN A 29 -49.92 2.09 -43.50
CA ASN A 29 -51.22 1.44 -43.68
C ASN A 29 -52.04 2.14 -44.78
N ILE A 30 -53.12 1.51 -45.22
CA ILE A 30 -54.15 2.20 -46.00
C ILE A 30 -54.73 3.30 -45.11
N GLY A 31 -54.77 4.54 -45.63
CA GLY A 31 -55.15 5.75 -44.90
C GLY A 31 -53.98 6.51 -44.26
N SER A 32 -52.74 6.01 -44.30
CA SER A 32 -51.56 6.76 -43.84
C SER A 32 -51.44 8.07 -44.63
N LYS A 33 -51.25 9.19 -43.92
CA LYS A 33 -51.20 10.52 -44.53
C LYS A 33 -49.83 10.83 -45.11
N ILE A 34 -49.82 11.53 -46.25
CA ILE A 34 -48.62 12.17 -46.81
C ILE A 34 -48.54 13.58 -46.25
N LEU A 35 -47.40 13.93 -45.64
CA LEU A 35 -47.19 15.15 -44.89
C LEU A 35 -46.10 16.00 -45.55
N PHE A 36 -46.45 17.22 -45.96
CA PHE A 36 -45.47 18.23 -46.34
C PHE A 36 -45.41 19.29 -45.23
N ARG A 37 -44.24 19.49 -44.63
CA ARG A 37 -44.08 20.43 -43.47
C ARG A 37 -45.08 20.19 -42.34
N LYS A 38 -45.39 18.92 -42.05
CA LYS A 38 -46.39 18.45 -41.06
C LYS A 38 -47.86 18.73 -41.43
N ILE A 39 -48.13 19.23 -42.63
CA ILE A 39 -49.49 19.44 -43.16
C ILE A 39 -49.87 18.22 -44.02
N PRO A 40 -51.02 17.57 -43.77
CA PRO A 40 -51.50 16.47 -44.60
C PRO A 40 -51.89 16.99 -45.99
N ILE A 41 -51.27 16.43 -47.02
CA ILE A 41 -51.47 16.81 -48.42
C ILE A 41 -51.96 15.64 -49.29
N GLY A 42 -52.14 14.46 -48.70
CA GLY A 42 -52.51 13.24 -49.41
C GLY A 42 -52.58 12.02 -48.51
N GLU A 43 -52.84 10.86 -49.11
CA GLU A 43 -52.96 9.58 -48.38
C GLU A 43 -52.63 8.34 -49.22
N ILE A 44 -52.17 7.29 -48.53
CA ILE A 44 -52.00 5.95 -49.11
C ILE A 44 -53.37 5.29 -49.24
N TYR A 45 -53.71 4.82 -50.44
CA TYR A 45 -54.99 4.13 -50.69
C TYR A 45 -54.82 2.65 -51.02
N SER A 46 -53.63 2.20 -51.42
CA SER A 46 -53.35 0.77 -51.62
C SER A 46 -51.87 0.45 -51.47
N PHE A 47 -51.55 -0.81 -51.19
CA PHE A 47 -50.21 -1.36 -51.33
C PHE A 47 -50.28 -2.81 -51.81
N ASN A 48 -49.29 -3.26 -52.55
CA ASN A 48 -49.12 -4.65 -52.95
C ASN A 48 -47.64 -5.02 -52.93
N LEU A 49 -47.36 -6.32 -52.86
CA LEU A 49 -46.03 -6.83 -53.18
C LEU A 49 -45.79 -6.66 -54.69
N ASP A 50 -44.58 -6.33 -55.09
CA ASP A 50 -44.18 -6.29 -56.50
C ASP A 50 -44.13 -7.70 -57.12
N ASP A 51 -44.10 -7.79 -58.45
CA ASP A 51 -44.20 -9.07 -59.18
C ASP A 51 -43.09 -10.08 -58.80
N ASP A 52 -41.91 -9.59 -58.42
CA ASP A 52 -40.76 -10.42 -57.99
C ASP A 52 -40.75 -10.73 -56.48
N GLY A 53 -41.68 -10.15 -55.74
CA GLY A 53 -41.84 -10.29 -54.30
C GLY A 53 -40.77 -9.62 -53.43
N ARG A 54 -39.88 -8.80 -54.00
CA ARG A 54 -38.74 -8.20 -53.28
C ARG A 54 -38.99 -6.77 -52.80
N SER A 55 -40.04 -6.13 -53.28
CA SER A 55 -40.39 -4.76 -52.90
C SER A 55 -41.89 -4.62 -52.67
N VAL A 56 -42.26 -3.59 -51.92
CA VAL A 56 -43.64 -3.18 -51.68
C VAL A 56 -43.90 -1.94 -52.52
N VAL A 57 -44.99 -1.98 -53.29
CA VAL A 57 -45.47 -0.88 -54.12
C VAL A 57 -46.70 -0.29 -53.45
N LEU A 58 -46.56 0.91 -52.91
CA LEU A 58 -47.64 1.68 -52.31
C LEU A 58 -48.17 2.67 -53.34
N ARG A 59 -49.49 2.83 -53.42
CA ARG A 59 -50.12 3.86 -54.24
C ARG A 59 -50.75 4.91 -53.35
N ALA A 60 -50.47 6.15 -53.69
CA ALA A 60 -50.93 7.30 -52.95
C ALA A 60 -51.60 8.32 -53.84
N TYR A 61 -52.45 9.11 -53.23
CA TYR A 61 -53.13 10.24 -53.85
C TYR A 61 -52.73 11.51 -53.11
N ILE A 62 -52.40 12.56 -53.85
CA ILE A 62 -52.12 13.91 -53.38
C ILE A 62 -53.32 14.77 -53.76
N ASP A 63 -53.85 15.55 -52.82
CA ASP A 63 -55.02 16.39 -53.07
C ASP A 63 -54.73 17.44 -54.15
N GLU A 64 -55.73 17.77 -54.98
CA GLU A 64 -55.61 18.68 -56.14
C GLU A 64 -54.98 20.03 -55.77
N GLU A 65 -55.28 20.56 -54.58
CA GLU A 65 -54.71 21.82 -54.10
C GLU A 65 -53.20 21.76 -53.77
N TYR A 66 -52.61 20.56 -53.68
CA TYR A 66 -51.19 20.34 -53.33
C TYR A 66 -50.38 19.63 -54.42
N ASP A 67 -50.96 19.34 -55.58
CA ASP A 67 -50.30 18.62 -56.68
C ASP A 67 -48.96 19.26 -57.10
N HIS A 68 -48.94 20.59 -57.19
CA HIS A 68 -47.82 21.44 -57.56
C HIS A 68 -46.66 21.42 -56.56
N ILE A 69 -46.89 20.88 -55.35
CA ILE A 69 -45.83 20.70 -54.37
C ILE A 69 -44.94 19.54 -54.80
N ILE A 70 -45.47 18.50 -55.43
CA ILE A 70 -44.68 17.32 -55.79
C ILE A 70 -43.94 17.57 -57.10
N THR A 71 -42.62 17.40 -57.04
CA THR A 71 -41.69 17.58 -58.16
C THR A 71 -40.84 16.33 -58.39
N SER A 72 -40.10 16.27 -59.51
CA SER A 72 -39.16 15.18 -59.82
C SER A 72 -38.05 14.99 -58.77
N GLU A 73 -37.77 16.02 -57.96
CA GLU A 73 -36.79 16.00 -56.86
C GLU A 73 -37.43 15.71 -55.49
N SER A 74 -38.69 15.30 -55.47
CA SER A 74 -39.40 14.96 -54.23
C SER A 74 -38.83 13.69 -53.62
N ARG A 75 -38.64 13.73 -52.30
CA ARG A 75 -38.13 12.61 -51.52
C ARG A 75 -39.10 12.28 -50.41
N PHE A 76 -39.56 11.04 -50.40
CA PHE A 76 -40.54 10.54 -49.44
C PHE A 76 -39.85 9.64 -48.43
N TRP A 77 -40.11 9.81 -47.15
CA TRP A 77 -39.64 8.89 -46.13
C TRP A 77 -40.73 8.52 -45.14
N ASN A 78 -40.62 7.33 -44.58
CA ASN A 78 -41.54 6.84 -43.57
C ASN A 78 -41.39 7.65 -42.28
N VAL A 79 -42.52 8.06 -41.70
CA VAL A 79 -42.58 8.61 -40.34
C VAL A 79 -43.45 7.69 -39.49
N SER A 80 -42.81 6.79 -38.76
CA SER A 80 -43.51 5.88 -37.86
C SER A 80 -44.21 6.64 -36.74
N GLY A 81 -45.51 6.36 -36.55
CA GLY A 81 -46.36 6.99 -35.53
C GLY A 81 -46.02 6.60 -34.08
N ILE A 82 -45.00 5.77 -33.89
CA ILE A 82 -44.34 5.51 -32.62
C ILE A 82 -42.84 5.55 -32.88
N ASN A 83 -42.23 6.72 -32.69
CA ASN A 83 -40.83 6.73 -32.26
C ASN A 83 -40.86 6.71 -30.74
N ALA A 84 -40.80 5.52 -30.15
CA ALA A 84 -40.14 5.39 -28.85
C ALA A 84 -38.63 5.56 -29.11
N SER A 85 -38.21 6.76 -29.52
CA SER A 85 -36.81 7.07 -29.70
C SER A 85 -36.25 7.43 -28.33
N VAL A 86 -35.33 6.61 -27.83
CA VAL A 86 -34.47 6.99 -26.71
C VAL A 86 -33.52 8.06 -27.25
N GLY A 87 -33.83 9.33 -27.02
CA GLY A 87 -32.99 10.46 -27.40
C GLY A 87 -31.86 10.67 -26.39
N PHE A 88 -30.95 11.59 -26.72
CA PHE A 88 -29.83 11.98 -25.85
C PHE A 88 -30.29 12.56 -24.48
N ASP A 89 -31.55 12.99 -24.37
CA ASP A 89 -32.16 13.56 -23.16
C ASP A 89 -33.07 12.58 -22.39
N GLY A 90 -33.21 11.32 -22.84
CA GLY A 90 -34.04 10.31 -22.19
C GLY A 90 -35.27 9.91 -23.01
N VAL A 91 -36.30 9.39 -22.32
CA VAL A 91 -37.59 9.02 -22.93
C VAL A 91 -38.52 10.22 -22.79
N ASP A 92 -38.75 10.95 -23.87
CA ASP A 92 -39.78 12.00 -23.91
C ASP A 92 -41.12 11.36 -24.29
N VAL A 93 -42.09 11.37 -23.37
CA VAL A 93 -43.44 10.84 -23.61
C VAL A 93 -44.44 11.99 -23.61
N SER A 94 -44.52 12.67 -24.76
CA SER A 94 -45.56 13.68 -25.02
C SER A 94 -46.83 12.99 -25.53
N VAL A 95 -47.85 12.82 -24.66
CA VAL A 95 -49.14 12.20 -25.01
C VAL A 95 -50.20 13.26 -25.26
N GLU A 96 -50.24 13.82 -26.47
CA GLU A 96 -51.20 14.91 -26.77
C GLU A 96 -52.44 14.46 -27.56
N SER A 97 -52.48 13.27 -28.17
CA SER A 97 -53.75 12.64 -28.62
C SER A 97 -53.56 11.22 -29.14
N VAL A 98 -54.21 10.24 -28.51
CA VAL A 98 -54.23 8.83 -28.94
C VAL A 98 -54.84 8.63 -30.33
N ALA A 99 -55.64 9.58 -30.83
CA ALA A 99 -56.23 9.51 -32.16
C ALA A 99 -55.24 9.78 -33.32
N ALA A 100 -54.12 10.48 -33.04
CA ALA A 100 -53.07 10.73 -34.04
C ALA A 100 -52.01 9.62 -34.13
N LEU A 101 -51.99 8.68 -33.16
CA LEU A 101 -50.94 7.68 -32.99
C LEU A 101 -51.10 6.41 -33.86
N ILE A 102 -52.25 6.21 -34.51
CA ILE A 102 -52.66 4.89 -35.02
C ILE A 102 -52.43 4.71 -36.54
N GLY A 103 -52.12 5.78 -37.28
CA GLY A 103 -52.08 5.72 -38.75
C GLY A 103 -50.73 5.39 -39.40
N GLY A 104 -49.61 5.80 -38.80
CA GLY A 104 -48.35 5.98 -39.54
C GLY A 104 -48.46 7.07 -40.61
N GLY A 105 -47.37 7.74 -40.96
CA GLY A 105 -47.36 8.78 -41.98
C GLY A 105 -46.18 8.65 -42.92
N ILE A 106 -46.23 9.39 -44.03
CA ILE A 106 -45.11 9.53 -44.97
C ILE A 106 -44.82 11.02 -45.05
N ALA A 107 -43.62 11.44 -44.70
CA ALA A 107 -43.21 12.82 -44.90
C ALA A 107 -42.59 12.97 -46.29
N VAL A 108 -42.80 14.14 -46.90
CA VAL A 108 -42.20 14.51 -48.16
C VAL A 108 -41.48 15.83 -48.03
N ASP A 109 -40.32 15.90 -48.68
CA ASP A 109 -39.67 17.16 -49.03
C ASP A 109 -39.63 17.29 -50.54
N SER A 110 -39.95 18.48 -51.04
CA SER A 110 -39.96 18.80 -52.45
C SER A 110 -39.31 20.17 -52.67
N PRO A 111 -38.06 20.20 -53.17
CA PRO A 111 -37.37 21.43 -53.52
C PRO A 111 -38.05 22.14 -54.70
N ALA A 112 -38.15 23.47 -54.67
CA ALA A 112 -38.75 24.28 -55.73
C ALA A 112 -38.03 24.25 -57.10
N LYS A 113 -36.90 23.52 -57.21
CA LYS A 113 -36.09 23.40 -58.42
C LYS A 113 -36.43 22.17 -59.29
N GLY A 114 -37.32 21.28 -58.84
CA GLY A 114 -37.70 20.09 -59.60
C GLY A 114 -38.77 20.38 -60.66
N ASP A 115 -38.87 19.50 -61.66
CA ASP A 115 -39.90 19.57 -62.70
C ASP A 115 -41.25 19.05 -62.18
N SER A 116 -42.36 19.49 -62.80
CA SER A 116 -43.69 18.91 -62.53
C SER A 116 -43.73 17.43 -62.91
N VAL A 117 -44.49 16.63 -62.17
CA VAL A 117 -44.56 15.18 -62.39
C VAL A 117 -45.89 14.75 -62.99
N GLU A 118 -45.84 13.72 -63.84
CA GLU A 118 -47.03 13.10 -64.44
C GLU A 118 -47.73 12.18 -63.42
N PRO A 119 -49.04 11.90 -63.60
CA PRO A 119 -49.73 10.89 -62.80
C PRO A 119 -49.03 9.53 -62.83
N ASP A 120 -49.07 8.85 -61.69
CA ASP A 120 -48.50 7.53 -61.43
C ASP A 120 -46.96 7.47 -61.46
N THR A 121 -46.28 8.64 -61.45
CA THR A 121 -44.82 8.74 -61.29
C THR A 121 -44.35 7.97 -60.05
N GLU A 122 -43.26 7.23 -60.21
CA GLU A 122 -42.69 6.39 -59.15
C GLU A 122 -41.61 7.13 -58.35
N PHE A 123 -41.73 7.10 -57.03
CA PHE A 123 -40.74 7.60 -56.09
C PHE A 123 -40.26 6.50 -55.14
N LYS A 124 -39.03 6.65 -54.65
CA LYS A 124 -38.53 5.80 -53.57
C LYS A 124 -39.05 6.30 -52.22
N LEU A 125 -39.60 5.38 -51.43
CA LEU A 125 -39.91 5.59 -50.03
C LEU A 125 -38.72 5.16 -49.18
N TYR A 126 -38.03 6.14 -48.60
CA TYR A 126 -36.89 5.92 -47.72
C TYR A 126 -37.35 5.48 -46.32
N PRO A 127 -36.57 4.65 -45.61
CA PRO A 127 -36.88 4.26 -44.24
C PRO A 127 -37.03 5.43 -43.27
N ASP A 128 -36.23 6.49 -43.45
CA ASP A 128 -36.15 7.65 -42.56
C ASP A 128 -35.60 8.89 -43.30
N LEU A 129 -35.59 10.05 -42.62
CA LEU A 129 -35.05 11.30 -43.17
C LEU A 129 -33.55 11.22 -43.50
N ALA A 130 -32.78 10.45 -42.72
CA ALA A 130 -31.32 10.36 -42.87
C ALA A 130 -30.91 9.66 -44.16
N THR A 131 -31.63 8.59 -44.50
CA THR A 131 -31.45 7.78 -45.71
C THR A 131 -32.04 8.43 -46.96
N ALA A 132 -32.89 9.45 -46.80
CA ALA A 132 -33.41 10.25 -47.92
C ALA A 132 -32.31 11.09 -48.60
N GLY A 133 -31.09 11.15 -48.07
CA GLY A 133 -29.93 11.78 -48.73
C GLY A 133 -29.85 13.30 -48.51
N ARG A 134 -30.34 13.77 -47.36
CA ARG A 134 -30.34 15.19 -46.94
C ARG A 134 -29.13 15.62 -46.11
N GLY A 135 -28.07 14.82 -46.06
CA GLY A 135 -26.84 15.18 -45.36
C GLY A 135 -25.58 14.74 -46.10
N ILE A 136 -24.44 15.11 -45.52
CA ILE A 136 -23.12 14.93 -46.07
C ILE A 136 -22.59 13.55 -45.67
N PRO A 137 -22.40 12.62 -46.62
CA PRO A 137 -21.90 11.29 -46.32
C PRO A 137 -20.41 11.33 -46.00
N ILE A 138 -20.01 10.64 -44.94
CA ILE A 138 -18.62 10.46 -44.51
C ILE A 138 -18.36 9.00 -44.15
N ASN A 139 -17.09 8.58 -44.25
CA ASN A 139 -16.61 7.30 -43.72
C ASN A 139 -15.73 7.54 -42.50
N ILE A 140 -15.89 6.72 -41.47
CA ILE A 140 -15.10 6.79 -40.24
C ILE A 140 -14.53 5.40 -39.97
N LYS A 141 -13.21 5.28 -39.96
CA LYS A 141 -12.51 4.07 -39.52
C LYS A 141 -12.61 3.94 -38.00
N LEU A 142 -13.25 2.88 -37.52
CA LEU A 142 -13.44 2.62 -36.10
C LEU A 142 -12.32 1.75 -35.51
N PRO A 143 -12.00 1.90 -34.22
CA PRO A 143 -11.18 0.92 -33.51
C PRO A 143 -11.94 -0.40 -33.32
N ASP A 144 -11.21 -1.47 -32.98
CA ASP A 144 -11.80 -2.72 -32.54
C ASP A 144 -12.62 -2.54 -31.25
N ASP A 145 -13.56 -3.46 -31.00
CA ASP A 145 -14.47 -3.44 -29.84
C ASP A 145 -15.23 -2.12 -29.64
N ASN A 146 -15.48 -1.37 -30.72
CA ASN A 146 -16.11 -0.05 -30.64
C ASN A 146 -17.55 -0.05 -30.11
N ASN A 147 -18.27 -1.18 -30.19
CA ASN A 147 -19.66 -1.34 -29.77
C ASN A 147 -20.62 -0.23 -30.26
N ILE A 148 -20.35 0.35 -31.44
CA ILE A 148 -21.24 1.34 -32.07
C ILE A 148 -22.41 0.60 -32.74
N SER A 149 -23.63 1.10 -32.51
CA SER A 149 -24.82 0.60 -33.17
C SER A 149 -24.75 0.84 -34.69
N PRO A 150 -24.95 -0.18 -35.54
CA PRO A 150 -24.76 -0.08 -36.99
C PRO A 150 -25.76 0.83 -37.71
N GLY A 151 -26.83 1.28 -37.06
CA GLY A 151 -27.74 2.30 -37.57
C GLY A 151 -28.30 3.15 -36.43
N GLY A 152 -28.19 4.47 -36.56
CA GLY A 152 -28.77 5.45 -35.64
C GLY A 152 -27.88 5.91 -34.49
N ALA A 153 -26.64 5.42 -34.35
CA ALA A 153 -25.71 5.97 -33.35
C ALA A 153 -25.39 7.45 -33.67
N PRO A 154 -25.51 8.39 -32.71
CA PRO A 154 -25.37 9.80 -33.01
C PRO A 154 -23.90 10.21 -33.23
N LEU A 155 -23.72 11.23 -34.07
CA LEU A 155 -22.51 12.04 -34.12
C LEU A 155 -22.78 13.31 -33.32
N VAL A 156 -21.97 13.58 -32.30
CA VAL A 156 -22.21 14.66 -31.35
C VAL A 156 -21.12 15.72 -31.45
N TYR A 157 -21.47 16.99 -31.35
CA TYR A 157 -20.52 18.08 -31.15
C TYR A 157 -21.02 18.99 -30.03
N ARG A 158 -20.20 19.16 -28.97
CA ARG A 158 -20.55 19.97 -27.78
C ARG A 158 -21.94 19.63 -27.21
N GLY A 159 -22.29 18.35 -27.21
CA GLY A 159 -23.58 17.85 -26.71
C GLY A 159 -24.76 17.99 -27.69
N ILE A 160 -24.55 18.52 -28.89
CA ILE A 160 -25.58 18.65 -29.93
C ILE A 160 -25.39 17.53 -30.95
N GLU A 161 -26.47 16.83 -31.31
CA GLU A 161 -26.44 15.87 -32.41
C GLU A 161 -26.26 16.61 -33.74
N VAL A 162 -25.22 16.26 -34.48
CA VAL A 162 -24.82 16.89 -35.76
C VAL A 162 -24.91 15.94 -36.95
N GLY A 163 -25.25 14.68 -36.69
CA GLY A 163 -25.31 13.61 -37.68
C GLY A 163 -25.53 12.26 -37.02
N GLN A 164 -25.50 11.21 -37.83
CA GLN A 164 -25.71 9.84 -37.34
C GLN A 164 -25.02 8.79 -38.21
N ILE A 165 -24.71 7.64 -37.60
CA ILE A 165 -24.24 6.44 -38.27
C ILE A 165 -25.39 5.82 -39.07
N THR A 166 -25.16 5.56 -40.35
CA THR A 166 -26.14 4.95 -41.27
C THR A 166 -25.81 3.50 -41.60
N GLY A 167 -24.59 3.04 -41.31
CA GLY A 167 -24.14 1.67 -41.54
C GLY A 167 -22.78 1.40 -40.91
N VAL A 168 -22.51 0.15 -40.55
CA VAL A 168 -21.16 -0.32 -40.20
C VAL A 168 -20.83 -1.53 -41.06
N ARG A 169 -19.65 -1.52 -41.68
CA ARG A 169 -19.17 -2.59 -42.56
C ARG A 169 -17.69 -2.85 -42.36
N LEU A 170 -17.25 -4.05 -42.70
CA LEU A 170 -15.83 -4.37 -42.78
C LEU A 170 -15.25 -3.85 -44.11
N SER A 171 -13.98 -3.46 -44.12
CA SER A 171 -13.23 -3.16 -45.33
C SER A 171 -13.08 -4.42 -46.21
N ARG A 172 -12.71 -4.24 -47.49
CA ARG A 172 -12.62 -5.37 -48.44
C ARG A 172 -11.56 -6.41 -48.03
N ASP A 173 -10.46 -5.94 -47.45
CA ASP A 173 -9.37 -6.76 -46.90
C ASP A 173 -9.65 -7.29 -45.49
N ARG A 174 -10.80 -6.95 -44.92
CA ARG A 174 -11.27 -7.36 -43.59
C ARG A 174 -10.39 -6.89 -42.42
N GLN A 175 -9.54 -5.89 -42.63
CA GLN A 175 -8.65 -5.36 -41.60
C GLN A 175 -9.27 -4.20 -40.82
N ASP A 176 -10.21 -3.47 -41.41
CA ASP A 176 -10.75 -2.24 -40.83
C ASP A 176 -12.27 -2.30 -40.71
N ILE A 177 -12.78 -1.79 -39.59
CA ILE A 177 -14.20 -1.53 -39.41
C ILE A 177 -14.49 -0.10 -39.88
N ILE A 178 -15.37 0.05 -40.87
CA ILE A 178 -15.74 1.34 -41.45
C ILE A 178 -17.20 1.65 -41.11
N ALA A 179 -17.41 2.68 -40.31
CA ALA A 179 -18.71 3.31 -40.14
C ALA A 179 -18.99 4.26 -41.31
N GLN A 180 -20.19 4.15 -41.88
CA GLN A 180 -20.77 5.11 -42.80
C GLN A 180 -21.70 6.01 -41.99
N ALA A 181 -21.55 7.32 -42.17
CA ALA A 181 -22.32 8.29 -41.41
C ALA A 181 -22.76 9.45 -42.29
N THR A 182 -23.78 10.17 -41.83
CA THR A 182 -24.31 11.35 -42.49
C THR A 182 -24.28 12.52 -41.52
N VAL A 183 -23.67 13.63 -41.92
CA VAL A 183 -23.56 14.87 -41.13
C VAL A 183 -24.49 15.93 -41.72
N GLU A 184 -25.13 16.75 -40.89
CA GLU A 184 -26.00 17.81 -41.40
C GLU A 184 -25.19 18.88 -42.16
N PRO A 185 -25.73 19.46 -43.26
CA PRO A 185 -25.02 20.46 -44.06
C PRO A 185 -24.54 21.69 -43.27
N ALA A 186 -25.22 22.05 -42.17
CA ALA A 186 -24.83 23.17 -41.31
C ALA A 186 -23.47 22.97 -40.62
N TYR A 187 -22.99 21.73 -40.47
CA TYR A 187 -21.72 21.39 -39.82
C TYR A 187 -20.62 20.99 -40.82
N GLN A 188 -20.83 21.23 -42.11
CA GLN A 188 -19.88 20.82 -43.17
C GLN A 188 -18.47 21.40 -42.99
N ASP A 189 -18.37 22.62 -42.47
CA ASP A 189 -17.10 23.34 -42.34
C ASP A 189 -16.19 22.72 -41.27
N MET A 190 -16.74 21.84 -40.43
CA MET A 190 -16.02 21.09 -39.41
C MET A 190 -15.42 19.79 -39.94
N LEU A 191 -15.71 19.41 -41.19
CA LEU A 191 -15.26 18.16 -41.79
C LEU A 191 -13.93 18.35 -42.53
N THR A 192 -12.84 18.49 -41.76
CA THR A 192 -11.50 18.79 -42.28
C THR A 192 -10.50 17.66 -41.99
N THR A 193 -9.36 17.64 -42.69
CA THR A 193 -8.27 16.68 -42.46
C THR A 193 -7.68 16.72 -41.04
N GLY A 194 -7.86 17.82 -40.30
CA GLY A 194 -7.43 17.94 -38.90
C GLY A 194 -8.47 17.47 -37.88
N SER A 195 -9.69 17.16 -38.33
CA SER A 195 -10.78 16.79 -37.43
C SER A 195 -10.69 15.32 -37.04
N GLN A 196 -11.03 15.02 -35.79
CA GLN A 196 -11.02 13.67 -35.24
C GLN A 196 -12.39 13.29 -34.70
N PHE A 197 -12.70 12.01 -34.67
CA PHE A 197 -13.85 11.49 -33.93
C PHE A 197 -13.37 10.79 -32.69
N LEU A 198 -13.87 11.18 -31.52
CA LEU A 198 -13.62 10.50 -30.26
C LEU A 198 -14.71 9.45 -30.05
N LEU A 199 -14.32 8.21 -29.79
CA LEU A 199 -15.23 7.15 -29.39
C LEU A 199 -15.61 7.32 -27.92
N GLU A 200 -16.88 7.63 -27.66
CA GLU A 200 -17.42 7.79 -26.31
C GLU A 200 -17.96 6.46 -25.81
N GLU A 201 -17.08 5.70 -25.15
CA GLU A 201 -17.41 4.40 -24.58
C GLU A 201 -18.07 4.56 -23.21
N ALA A 202 -19.02 3.68 -22.89
CA ALA A 202 -19.46 3.52 -21.51
C ALA A 202 -18.31 2.93 -20.69
N SER A 203 -17.84 3.63 -19.66
CA SER A 203 -16.78 3.13 -18.78
C SER A 203 -17.34 2.91 -17.37
N LEU A 204 -17.11 1.71 -16.83
CA LEU A 204 -17.37 1.39 -15.43
C LEU A 204 -16.05 0.93 -14.82
N SER A 205 -15.45 1.79 -14.00
CA SER A 205 -14.21 1.48 -13.30
C SER A 205 -14.37 1.69 -11.80
N LEU A 206 -13.44 1.12 -11.02
CA LEU A 206 -13.35 1.38 -9.60
C LEU A 206 -12.91 2.82 -9.28
N ALA A 207 -12.32 3.54 -10.26
CA ALA A 207 -11.91 4.94 -10.14
C ALA A 207 -13.06 5.94 -10.33
N GLY A 208 -14.14 5.52 -10.99
CA GLY A 208 -15.23 6.40 -11.38
C GLY A 208 -16.07 5.79 -12.50
N VAL A 209 -17.17 6.49 -12.80
CA VAL A 209 -18.14 6.09 -13.81
C VAL A 209 -18.23 7.21 -14.85
N ASP A 210 -17.75 6.95 -16.06
CA ASP A 210 -17.90 7.88 -17.18
C ASP A 210 -18.93 7.34 -18.15
N ASN A 211 -19.78 8.22 -18.66
CA ASN A 211 -20.74 7.89 -19.71
C ASN A 211 -21.65 6.68 -19.37
N LEU A 212 -22.10 6.53 -18.12
CA LEU A 212 -22.96 5.39 -17.68
C LEU A 212 -24.22 5.25 -18.53
N SER A 213 -24.74 6.36 -19.06
CA SER A 213 -25.88 6.37 -19.99
C SER A 213 -25.64 5.49 -21.22
N ASN A 214 -24.40 5.31 -21.64
CA ASN A 214 -24.03 4.57 -22.85
C ASN A 214 -24.17 3.05 -22.66
N PHE A 215 -24.23 2.53 -21.42
CA PHE A 215 -24.61 1.12 -21.20
C PHE A 215 -26.04 0.81 -21.67
N ILE A 216 -26.90 1.83 -21.69
CA ILE A 216 -28.29 1.71 -22.15
C ILE A 216 -28.42 2.21 -23.60
N ARG A 217 -27.72 3.30 -23.93
CA ARG A 217 -27.86 4.02 -25.21
C ARG A 217 -26.96 3.49 -26.33
N GLY A 218 -25.91 2.73 -26.00
CA GLY A 218 -24.84 2.36 -26.91
C GLY A 218 -23.77 3.45 -27.04
N ASN A 219 -22.61 3.08 -27.59
CA ASN A 219 -21.50 4.00 -27.82
C ASN A 219 -21.79 4.95 -28.98
N PHE A 220 -21.24 6.16 -28.92
CA PHE A 220 -21.40 7.19 -29.94
C PHE A 220 -20.07 7.88 -30.26
N LEU A 221 -20.06 8.78 -31.25
CA LEU A 221 -18.86 9.51 -31.64
C LEU A 221 -19.01 11.01 -31.39
N THR A 222 -18.01 11.61 -30.75
CA THR A 222 -17.88 13.07 -30.60
C THR A 222 -16.95 13.63 -31.68
N LEU A 223 -17.41 14.61 -32.46
CA LEU A 223 -16.58 15.34 -33.43
C LEU A 223 -15.70 16.37 -32.71
N LEU A 224 -14.39 16.25 -32.91
CA LEU A 224 -13.38 17.21 -32.48
C LEU A 224 -12.88 17.97 -33.72
N PRO A 225 -13.32 19.22 -33.96
CA PRO A 225 -12.92 19.97 -35.15
C PRO A 225 -11.42 20.31 -35.10
N GLY A 226 -10.77 20.22 -36.26
CA GLY A 226 -9.41 20.69 -36.47
C GLY A 226 -9.26 21.53 -37.73
N SER A 227 -8.08 22.10 -37.93
CA SER A 227 -7.77 22.85 -39.15
C SER A 227 -7.28 21.93 -40.26
N GLY A 228 -7.62 22.23 -41.51
CA GLY A 228 -7.17 21.46 -42.67
C GLY A 228 -8.09 21.61 -43.88
N GLU A 229 -7.80 20.85 -44.93
CA GLU A 229 -8.63 20.81 -46.13
C GLU A 229 -9.93 20.02 -45.90
N PRO A 230 -11.04 20.31 -46.61
CA PRO A 230 -12.26 19.53 -46.52
C PRO A 230 -12.02 18.05 -46.85
N THR A 231 -12.55 17.13 -46.04
CA THR A 231 -12.45 15.69 -46.25
C THR A 231 -13.76 14.96 -45.93
N ARG A 232 -13.87 13.72 -46.40
CA ARG A 232 -15.00 12.82 -46.15
C ARG A 232 -14.58 11.51 -45.46
N ASP A 233 -13.29 11.31 -45.24
CA ASP A 233 -12.73 10.11 -44.61
C ASP A 233 -12.01 10.48 -43.32
N PHE A 234 -12.37 9.79 -42.24
CA PHE A 234 -11.92 10.07 -40.87
C PHE A 234 -11.53 8.79 -40.13
N ARG A 235 -10.87 8.95 -38.97
CA ARG A 235 -10.59 7.88 -38.01
C ARG A 235 -11.17 8.25 -36.65
N ALA A 236 -11.78 7.28 -35.98
CA ALA A 236 -12.15 7.38 -34.59
C ALA A 236 -10.99 6.93 -33.67
N VAL A 237 -10.80 7.64 -32.57
CA VAL A 237 -9.78 7.37 -31.55
C VAL A 237 -10.42 7.14 -30.19
N LYS A 238 -9.79 6.34 -29.33
CA LYS A 238 -10.18 6.21 -27.93
C LYS A 238 -9.57 7.34 -27.10
N GLN A 239 -10.14 7.61 -25.91
CA GLN A 239 -9.66 8.67 -25.02
C GLN A 239 -8.18 8.51 -24.65
N ASP A 240 -7.74 7.27 -24.39
CA ASP A 240 -6.35 6.98 -24.06
C ASP A 240 -5.39 7.29 -25.22
N GLU A 241 -5.79 6.96 -26.46
CA GLU A 241 -5.02 7.31 -27.65
C GLU A 241 -4.92 8.84 -27.80
N LEU A 242 -6.02 9.57 -27.60
CA LEU A 242 -6.03 11.03 -27.66
C LEU A 242 -5.09 11.64 -26.60
N ASN A 243 -5.10 11.11 -25.38
CA ASN A 243 -4.23 11.55 -24.29
C ASN A 243 -2.74 11.32 -24.60
N THR A 244 -2.40 10.21 -25.29
CA THR A 244 -1.03 9.95 -25.74
C THR A 244 -0.59 10.82 -26.92
N GLN A 245 -1.52 11.24 -27.78
CA GLN A 245 -1.25 12.12 -28.92
C GLN A 245 -1.22 13.61 -28.54
N THR A 246 -1.74 13.95 -27.36
CA THR A 246 -1.69 15.32 -26.84
C THR A 246 -0.23 15.71 -26.60
N SER A 247 0.28 16.58 -27.46
CA SER A 247 1.69 16.95 -27.53
C SER A 247 2.17 17.56 -26.21
N GLY A 248 2.96 16.81 -25.44
CA GLY A 248 3.65 17.33 -24.26
C GLY A 248 3.74 16.36 -23.07
N ASN A 249 2.84 15.39 -22.96
CA ASN A 249 2.84 14.41 -21.88
C ASN A 249 4.09 13.51 -21.92
N LEU A 250 4.58 13.08 -20.76
CA LEU A 250 5.75 12.24 -20.63
C LEU A 250 5.35 10.80 -20.33
N SER A 251 5.75 9.88 -21.19
CA SER A 251 5.59 8.44 -20.95
C SER A 251 6.86 7.85 -20.35
N ILE A 252 6.71 7.11 -19.25
CA ILE A 252 7.79 6.34 -18.61
C ILE A 252 7.24 4.98 -18.18
N SER A 253 8.12 4.03 -17.88
CA SER A 253 7.74 2.73 -17.33
C SER A 253 8.37 2.51 -15.96
N LEU A 254 7.69 1.74 -15.13
CA LEU A 254 8.22 1.21 -13.89
C LEU A 254 8.39 -0.30 -13.97
N LEU A 255 9.47 -0.80 -13.38
CA LEU A 255 9.71 -2.23 -13.18
C LEU A 255 9.46 -2.63 -11.73
N ALA A 256 8.72 -3.71 -11.54
CA ALA A 256 8.37 -4.28 -10.25
C ALA A 256 8.42 -5.81 -10.29
N ASP A 257 8.54 -6.44 -9.12
CA ASP A 257 8.47 -7.91 -9.00
C ASP A 257 7.02 -8.43 -9.07
N GLN A 258 6.02 -7.55 -8.94
CA GLN A 258 4.59 -7.85 -9.02
C GLN A 258 3.77 -6.60 -9.41
N SER A 259 2.49 -6.76 -9.71
CA SER A 259 1.63 -5.64 -10.16
C SER A 259 1.17 -4.72 -9.03
N PHE A 260 1.21 -5.19 -7.78
CA PHE A 260 0.70 -4.48 -6.59
C PHE A 260 -0.77 -4.04 -6.70
N GLY A 261 -1.57 -4.68 -7.57
CA GLY A 261 -2.95 -4.28 -7.82
C GLY A 261 -3.09 -2.94 -8.55
N LEU A 262 -2.03 -2.44 -9.18
CA LEU A 262 -2.06 -1.20 -9.96
C LEU A 262 -2.68 -1.46 -11.34
N GLU A 263 -3.88 -0.94 -11.54
CA GLU A 263 -4.62 -1.01 -12.80
C GLU A 263 -4.51 0.31 -13.61
N SER A 264 -5.02 0.30 -14.85
CA SER A 264 -5.13 1.53 -15.64
C SER A 264 -5.97 2.56 -14.88
N GLY A 265 -5.54 3.82 -14.88
CA GLY A 265 -6.15 4.92 -14.14
C GLY A 265 -5.63 5.11 -12.71
N ALA A 266 -4.81 4.21 -12.17
CA ALA A 266 -4.19 4.41 -10.85
C ALA A 266 -3.35 5.70 -10.82
N ALA A 267 -3.56 6.54 -9.80
CA ALA A 267 -2.96 7.87 -9.78
C ALA A 267 -1.45 7.83 -9.51
N VAL A 268 -0.70 8.67 -10.22
CA VAL A 268 0.70 8.97 -9.91
C VAL A 268 0.77 10.28 -9.13
N LEU A 269 1.29 10.22 -7.91
CA LEU A 269 1.25 11.29 -6.93
C LEU A 269 2.64 11.88 -6.70
N TYR A 270 2.69 13.20 -6.56
CA TYR A 270 3.85 13.91 -6.03
C TYR A 270 3.41 14.79 -4.86
N LYS A 271 3.95 14.52 -3.67
CA LYS A 271 3.55 15.21 -2.42
C LYS A 271 2.02 15.19 -2.17
N GLY A 272 1.35 14.15 -2.63
CA GLY A 272 -0.11 13.97 -2.50
C GLY A 272 -0.95 14.59 -3.62
N ILE A 273 -0.34 15.31 -4.57
CA ILE A 273 -1.04 15.87 -5.75
C ILE A 273 -0.93 14.89 -6.92
N SER A 274 -2.04 14.65 -7.63
CA SER A 274 -2.04 13.84 -8.85
C SER A 274 -1.30 14.58 -9.97
N VAL A 275 -0.30 13.92 -10.54
CA VAL A 275 0.57 14.47 -11.61
C VAL A 275 0.58 13.61 -12.88
N GLY A 276 -0.22 12.55 -12.88
CA GLY A 276 -0.29 11.56 -13.95
C GLY A 276 -1.04 10.32 -13.50
N HIS A 277 -1.02 9.28 -14.33
CA HIS A 277 -1.72 8.02 -14.07
C HIS A 277 -1.00 6.83 -14.71
N VAL A 278 -1.32 5.64 -14.23
CA VAL A 278 -0.97 4.37 -14.88
C VAL A 278 -1.82 4.20 -16.13
N THR A 279 -1.21 3.89 -17.26
CA THR A 279 -1.92 3.60 -18.52
C THR A 279 -2.09 2.11 -18.78
N SER A 280 -1.13 1.30 -18.33
CA SER A 280 -1.18 -0.17 -18.49
C SER A 280 -0.21 -0.86 -17.54
N SER A 281 -0.53 -2.10 -17.20
CA SER A 281 0.32 -3.01 -16.43
C SER A 281 0.36 -4.36 -17.15
N HIS A 282 1.54 -4.87 -17.45
CA HIS A 282 1.71 -6.15 -18.15
C HIS A 282 2.96 -6.88 -17.69
N LEU A 283 2.94 -8.20 -17.88
CA LEU A 283 4.08 -9.07 -17.55
C LEU A 283 5.19 -8.88 -18.59
N ALA A 284 6.40 -8.59 -18.12
CA ALA A 284 7.61 -8.45 -18.92
C ALA A 284 8.67 -9.42 -18.38
N GLY A 285 8.61 -10.68 -18.83
CA GLY A 285 9.47 -11.75 -18.32
C GLY A 285 9.03 -12.23 -16.93
N ASP A 286 9.95 -12.19 -15.95
CA ASP A 286 9.70 -12.49 -14.54
C ASP A 286 9.23 -11.27 -13.74
N LYS A 287 9.19 -10.09 -14.37
CA LYS A 287 8.80 -8.82 -13.76
C LYS A 287 7.52 -8.27 -14.35
N VAL A 288 6.93 -7.31 -13.65
CA VAL A 288 5.80 -6.53 -14.13
C VAL A 288 6.28 -5.16 -14.58
N LYS A 289 5.89 -4.77 -15.80
CA LYS A 289 6.15 -3.45 -16.36
C LYS A 289 4.88 -2.61 -16.32
N ILE A 290 4.96 -1.49 -15.62
CA ILE A 290 3.83 -0.57 -15.37
C ILE A 290 4.11 0.73 -16.12
N ASN A 291 3.31 1.02 -17.13
CA ASN A 291 3.45 2.22 -17.94
C ASN A 291 2.70 3.38 -17.29
N LEU A 292 3.36 4.53 -17.24
CA LEU A 292 2.83 5.77 -16.68
C LEU A 292 2.77 6.85 -17.75
N LEU A 293 1.75 7.69 -17.65
CA LEU A 293 1.67 8.97 -18.36
C LEU A 293 1.69 10.09 -17.34
N ILE A 294 2.67 10.97 -17.45
CA ILE A 294 2.84 12.15 -16.60
C ILE A 294 2.41 13.38 -17.39
N ASP A 295 1.59 14.23 -16.80
CA ASP A 295 1.06 15.41 -17.49
C ASP A 295 2.20 16.37 -17.85
N SER A 296 2.07 17.03 -19.01
CA SER A 296 3.10 17.92 -19.58
C SER A 296 3.62 18.97 -18.59
N GLN A 297 2.72 19.57 -17.80
CA GLN A 297 3.05 20.58 -16.78
C GLN A 297 3.93 20.06 -15.62
N TYR A 298 3.97 18.74 -15.40
CA TYR A 298 4.70 18.10 -14.31
C TYR A 298 5.96 17.36 -14.76
N ARG A 299 6.31 17.44 -16.05
CA ARG A 299 7.45 16.74 -16.66
C ARG A 299 8.77 16.97 -15.91
N GLU A 300 9.00 18.17 -15.37
CA GLU A 300 10.23 18.52 -14.64
C GLU A 300 10.40 17.81 -13.28
N LEU A 301 9.32 17.19 -12.77
CA LEU A 301 9.37 16.39 -11.55
C LEU A 301 10.01 15.02 -11.78
N ILE A 302 10.04 14.55 -13.03
CA ILE A 302 10.68 13.29 -13.39
C ILE A 302 12.17 13.54 -13.69
N ARG A 303 13.03 12.94 -12.86
CA ARG A 303 14.48 13.12 -12.88
C ARG A 303 15.21 11.79 -12.80
N SER A 304 16.50 11.81 -13.09
CA SER A 304 17.33 10.62 -13.27
C SER A 304 17.38 9.65 -12.09
N GLN A 305 17.11 10.11 -10.87
CA GLN A 305 17.16 9.30 -9.65
C GLN A 305 15.82 9.23 -8.93
N ASN A 306 14.71 9.37 -9.65
CA ASN A 306 13.40 9.20 -9.05
C ASN A 306 13.24 7.80 -8.43
N LYS A 307 12.59 7.75 -7.26
CA LYS A 307 12.28 6.51 -6.55
C LYS A 307 10.77 6.44 -6.36
N PHE A 308 10.12 5.54 -7.09
CA PHE A 308 8.68 5.34 -7.07
C PHE A 308 8.32 4.27 -6.04
N TYR A 309 7.23 4.46 -5.30
CA TYR A 309 6.75 3.52 -4.29
C TYR A 309 5.23 3.46 -4.26
N ILE A 310 4.70 2.34 -3.78
CA ILE A 310 3.27 2.17 -3.53
C ILE A 310 2.83 3.11 -2.41
N ALA A 311 1.83 3.94 -2.68
CA ALA A 311 1.27 4.92 -1.72
C ALA A 311 -0.10 4.50 -1.15
N SER A 312 -0.64 3.40 -1.66
CA SER A 312 -2.03 2.95 -1.47
C SER A 312 -2.22 1.95 -0.32
N SER A 313 -1.21 1.80 0.53
CA SER A 313 -1.33 1.00 1.75
C SER A 313 -1.93 1.83 2.89
N VAL A 314 -2.92 1.29 3.58
CA VAL A 314 -3.33 1.81 4.90
C VAL A 314 -2.10 1.77 5.80
N SER A 315 -1.66 2.92 6.30
CA SER A 315 -0.55 2.97 7.27
C SER A 315 -1.12 3.20 8.66
N ALA A 316 -0.82 2.28 9.56
CA ALA A 316 -1.14 2.40 10.98
C ALA A 316 0.18 2.63 11.73
N ASN A 317 0.34 3.80 12.35
CA ASN A 317 1.49 4.10 13.18
C ASN A 317 1.00 4.29 14.62
N PHE A 318 1.75 3.79 15.59
CA PHE A 318 1.52 4.13 16.99
C PHE A 318 2.37 5.35 17.33
N ASP A 319 1.73 6.43 17.78
CA ASP A 319 2.41 7.63 18.27
C ASP A 319 2.19 7.82 19.78
N ALA A 320 2.70 8.92 20.34
CA ALA A 320 2.57 9.19 21.77
C ALA A 320 1.12 9.40 22.24
N ALA A 321 0.20 9.74 21.33
CA ALA A 321 -1.22 10.00 21.58
C ALA A 321 -2.12 8.78 21.34
N GLY A 322 -1.65 7.77 20.60
CA GLY A 322 -2.37 6.51 20.38
C GLY A 322 -2.07 5.86 19.03
N LEU A 323 -3.10 5.24 18.44
CA LEU A 323 -3.03 4.67 17.11
C LEU A 323 -3.41 5.75 16.07
N ASP A 324 -2.44 6.23 15.31
CA ASP A 324 -2.64 7.10 14.15
C ASP A 324 -2.83 6.25 12.88
N VAL A 325 -4.06 6.14 12.42
CA VAL A 325 -4.40 5.43 11.18
C VAL A 325 -4.55 6.45 10.06
N LYS A 326 -3.61 6.43 9.12
CA LYS A 326 -3.75 7.20 7.87
C LYS A 326 -4.40 6.32 6.83
N VAL A 327 -5.64 6.65 6.52
CA VAL A 327 -6.43 6.01 5.48
C VAL A 327 -6.39 6.92 4.25
N PRO A 328 -5.78 6.48 3.13
CA PRO A 328 -5.90 7.18 1.86
C PRO A 328 -7.37 7.36 1.44
N PRO A 329 -7.69 8.35 0.58
CA PRO A 329 -9.05 8.46 0.04
C PRO A 329 -9.48 7.15 -0.61
N LEU A 330 -10.74 6.75 -0.44
CA LEU A 330 -11.23 5.42 -0.82
C LEU A 330 -10.91 5.03 -2.27
N GLN A 331 -10.96 5.99 -3.19
CA GLN A 331 -10.59 5.77 -4.60
C GLN A 331 -9.16 5.21 -4.74
N HIS A 332 -8.20 5.72 -3.97
CA HIS A 332 -6.80 5.27 -4.01
C HIS A 332 -6.60 3.89 -3.39
N LEU A 333 -7.51 3.46 -2.51
CA LEU A 333 -7.49 2.10 -1.94
C LEU A 333 -7.99 1.07 -2.95
N LEU A 334 -8.91 1.46 -3.84
CA LEU A 334 -9.48 0.57 -4.84
C LEU A 334 -8.57 0.42 -6.06
N THR A 335 -8.07 1.52 -6.62
CA THR A 335 -7.27 1.50 -7.86
C THR A 335 -5.77 1.46 -7.60
N GLY A 336 -5.37 1.65 -6.35
CA GLY A 336 -3.97 1.86 -6.01
C GLY A 336 -3.50 3.27 -6.40
N SER A 337 -2.28 3.57 -5.98
CA SER A 337 -1.58 4.81 -6.30
C SER A 337 -0.09 4.65 -6.09
N ILE A 338 0.66 5.37 -6.91
CA ILE A 338 2.11 5.39 -6.91
C ILE A 338 2.53 6.78 -6.47
N SER A 339 3.43 6.89 -5.50
CA SER A 339 4.08 8.15 -5.16
C SER A 339 5.56 8.07 -5.45
N PHE A 340 6.26 9.20 -5.54
CA PHE A 340 7.69 9.18 -5.79
C PHE A 340 8.45 10.31 -5.13
N TYR A 341 9.75 10.06 -4.94
CA TYR A 341 10.72 11.10 -4.62
C TYR A 341 11.39 11.58 -5.90
N SER A 342 11.40 12.88 -6.12
CA SER A 342 12.13 13.51 -7.23
C SER A 342 13.57 13.80 -6.82
N ALA A 343 14.55 13.24 -7.52
CA ALA A 343 15.98 13.42 -7.21
C ALA A 343 16.88 13.25 -8.44
N GLY A 344 18.12 13.75 -8.34
CA GLY A 344 19.10 13.70 -9.42
C GLY A 344 19.00 14.86 -10.41
N SER A 345 19.66 14.70 -11.56
CA SER A 345 19.65 15.69 -12.65
C SER A 345 18.36 15.61 -13.48
N ASN A 346 18.10 16.64 -14.29
CA ASN A 346 16.93 16.75 -15.17
C ASN A 346 16.92 15.73 -16.34
N LYS A 347 17.87 14.79 -16.39
CA LYS A 347 17.85 13.71 -17.36
C LYS A 347 16.74 12.73 -17.00
N ILE A 348 15.86 12.43 -17.96
CA ILE A 348 14.76 11.48 -17.78
C ILE A 348 15.20 10.12 -18.31
N HIS A 349 14.99 9.07 -17.51
CA HIS A 349 15.08 7.69 -17.98
C HIS A 349 13.70 7.19 -18.42
N ASN A 350 13.71 6.23 -19.34
CA ASN A 350 12.48 5.58 -19.81
C ASN A 350 11.96 4.56 -18.79
N GLU A 351 12.80 4.13 -17.84
CA GLU A 351 12.47 3.06 -16.90
C GLU A 351 13.01 3.37 -15.49
N TYR A 352 12.20 3.11 -14.46
CA TYR A 352 12.54 3.27 -13.04
C TYR A 352 12.09 2.06 -12.21
N PRO A 353 12.75 1.74 -11.08
CA PRO A 353 12.25 0.73 -10.14
C PRO A 353 11.04 1.24 -9.34
N LEU A 354 10.07 0.36 -9.09
CA LEU A 354 8.96 0.56 -8.16
C LEU A 354 9.18 -0.25 -6.89
N TYR A 355 9.24 0.43 -5.75
CA TYR A 355 9.38 -0.19 -4.44
C TYR A 355 8.02 -0.48 -3.80
N SER A 356 7.93 -1.58 -3.06
CA SER A 356 6.69 -1.97 -2.37
C SER A 356 6.30 -1.05 -1.21
N SER A 357 7.25 -0.26 -0.69
CA SER A 357 7.00 0.68 0.40
C SER A 357 7.84 1.95 0.28
N LYS A 358 7.40 2.99 1.01
CA LYS A 358 8.10 4.26 1.14
C LYS A 358 9.47 4.07 1.79
N GLU A 359 9.59 3.17 2.76
CA GLU A 359 10.81 2.89 3.52
C GLU A 359 11.87 2.21 2.64
N LEU A 360 11.46 1.32 1.76
CA LEU A 360 12.35 0.68 0.78
C LEU A 360 12.78 1.66 -0.33
N ALA A 361 11.88 2.53 -0.78
CA ALA A 361 12.26 3.60 -1.71
C ALA A 361 13.25 4.59 -1.08
N GLN A 362 13.06 4.89 0.21
CA GLN A 362 14.04 5.65 0.98
C GLN A 362 15.37 4.88 1.06
N LEU A 363 15.35 3.58 1.38
CA LEU A 363 16.55 2.74 1.40
C LEU A 363 17.36 2.86 0.11
N ALA A 364 16.70 2.72 -1.03
CA ALA A 364 17.34 2.78 -2.34
C ALA A 364 17.70 4.20 -2.80
N GLN A 365 17.21 5.24 -2.12
CA GLN A 365 17.68 6.62 -2.31
C GLN A 365 19.07 6.83 -1.66
N PHE A 366 19.47 5.97 -0.72
CA PHE A 366 20.65 6.17 0.12
C PHE A 366 21.99 5.79 -0.50
N ASP A 367 22.03 5.25 -1.72
CA ASP A 367 23.27 4.97 -2.48
C ASP A 367 24.09 6.24 -2.88
N GLY A 368 23.83 7.39 -2.25
CA GLY A 368 24.59 8.62 -2.49
C GLY A 368 24.43 9.79 -1.51
N ALA A 369 23.66 9.68 -0.41
CA ALA A 369 23.39 10.85 0.43
C ALA A 369 23.42 10.58 1.95
N ASN A 370 24.57 10.88 2.56
CA ASN A 370 24.67 11.61 3.83
C ASN A 370 23.78 11.16 5.01
N LYS A 371 23.64 9.85 5.26
CA LYS A 371 23.07 9.26 6.49
C LYS A 371 23.85 7.99 6.85
N GLN A 372 23.84 7.58 8.13
CA GLN A 372 24.61 6.43 8.60
C GLN A 372 23.69 5.20 8.75
N VAL A 373 23.93 4.16 7.97
CA VAL A 373 23.23 2.87 8.10
C VAL A 373 24.13 1.89 8.85
N LEU A 374 23.57 1.22 9.85
CA LEU A 374 24.25 0.19 10.63
C LEU A 374 23.49 -1.12 10.54
N THR A 375 24.20 -2.23 10.72
CA THR A 375 23.60 -3.55 10.88
C THR A 375 23.82 -4.01 12.31
N LEU A 376 22.73 -4.30 13.00
CA LEU A 376 22.69 -4.86 14.34
C LEU A 376 22.46 -6.37 14.25
N LEU A 377 23.18 -7.14 15.05
CA LEU A 377 23.07 -8.59 15.13
C LEU A 377 22.37 -8.99 16.43
N SER A 378 21.30 -9.76 16.29
CA SER A 378 20.54 -10.32 17.41
C SER A 378 20.50 -11.85 17.30
N PRO A 379 20.65 -12.61 18.40
CA PRO A 379 20.52 -14.06 18.38
C PRO A 379 19.08 -14.52 18.06
N ASN A 380 18.09 -13.71 18.43
CA ASN A 380 16.66 -13.99 18.22
C ASN A 380 16.00 -12.89 17.38
N LEU A 381 14.81 -13.14 16.83
CA LEU A 381 14.00 -12.10 16.19
C LEU A 381 13.62 -11.03 17.23
N PRO A 382 14.14 -9.80 17.12
CA PRO A 382 13.73 -8.74 18.04
C PRO A 382 12.29 -8.32 17.73
N PRO A 383 11.51 -7.83 18.72
CA PRO A 383 10.13 -7.39 18.54
C PRO A 383 10.07 -6.02 17.85
N VAL A 384 10.58 -5.93 16.62
CA VAL A 384 10.70 -4.70 15.83
C VAL A 384 10.22 -4.94 14.40
N SER A 385 9.72 -3.91 13.75
CA SER A 385 9.27 -3.91 12.37
C SER A 385 9.97 -2.81 11.56
N SER A 386 9.83 -2.82 10.23
CA SER A 386 10.27 -1.68 9.41
C SER A 386 9.56 -0.41 9.88
N GLY A 387 10.31 0.66 10.09
CA GLY A 387 9.82 1.93 10.64
C GLY A 387 9.88 2.03 12.17
N THR A 388 10.19 0.95 12.91
CA THR A 388 10.37 1.02 14.36
C THR A 388 11.44 2.06 14.73
N PRO A 389 11.16 2.99 15.66
CA PRO A 389 12.09 4.07 15.99
C PRO A 389 13.36 3.60 16.71
N LEU A 390 14.46 4.31 16.44
CA LEU A 390 15.74 4.16 17.12
C LEU A 390 15.92 5.34 18.09
N TYR A 391 16.20 5.06 19.36
CA TYR A 391 16.26 6.04 20.44
C TYR A 391 17.68 6.23 20.99
N TYR A 392 18.04 7.47 21.27
CA TYR A 392 19.17 7.84 22.11
C TYR A 392 18.66 8.63 23.31
N ARG A 393 18.79 8.10 24.53
CA ARG A 393 18.27 8.74 25.75
C ARG A 393 16.82 9.23 25.61
N ASN A 394 15.96 8.37 25.05
CA ASN A 394 14.54 8.61 24.76
C ASN A 394 14.24 9.63 23.64
N LEU A 395 15.25 10.17 22.95
CA LEU A 395 15.09 10.99 21.75
C LEU A 395 15.07 10.10 20.50
N PRO A 396 14.04 10.15 19.63
CA PRO A 396 14.06 9.44 18.36
C PRO A 396 15.10 10.06 17.43
N VAL A 397 16.04 9.25 16.96
CA VAL A 397 17.20 9.68 16.16
C VAL A 397 17.37 8.88 14.85
N GLY A 398 16.43 7.98 14.59
CA GLY A 398 16.51 7.04 13.48
C GLY A 398 15.38 6.03 13.50
N GLN A 399 15.49 5.01 12.65
CA GLN A 399 14.48 3.96 12.53
C GLN A 399 15.08 2.66 11.96
N VAL A 400 14.38 1.55 12.17
CA VAL A 400 14.63 0.27 11.52
C VAL A 400 14.19 0.37 10.05
N LEU A 401 15.04 -0.09 9.14
CA LEU A 401 14.76 -0.11 7.71
C LEU A 401 14.25 -1.48 7.26
N ASP A 402 14.90 -2.54 7.74
CA ASP A 402 14.68 -3.91 7.30
C ASP A 402 15.32 -4.91 8.28
N TYR A 403 14.91 -6.17 8.22
CA TYR A 403 15.55 -7.25 8.96
C TYR A 403 15.54 -8.54 8.14
N GLN A 404 16.62 -9.32 8.27
CA GLN A 404 16.79 -10.57 7.53
C GLN A 404 17.50 -11.60 8.39
N LEU A 405 17.24 -12.89 8.13
CA LEU A 405 18.00 -13.97 8.75
C LEU A 405 19.37 -14.09 8.07
N GLY A 406 20.44 -13.84 8.82
CA GLY A 406 21.82 -14.05 8.40
C GLY A 406 22.39 -15.37 8.90
N HIS A 407 23.67 -15.62 8.62
CA HIS A 407 24.35 -16.87 9.01
C HIS A 407 24.61 -16.98 10.53
N SER A 408 24.71 -15.85 11.22
CA SER A 408 25.07 -15.76 12.64
C SER A 408 23.92 -15.27 13.53
N GLY A 409 22.70 -15.20 12.99
CA GLY A 409 21.51 -14.66 13.67
C GLY A 409 20.74 -13.66 12.82
N MET A 410 19.86 -12.91 13.46
CA MET A 410 19.04 -11.88 12.83
C MET A 410 19.85 -10.61 12.59
N GLU A 411 19.91 -10.15 11.35
CA GLU A 411 20.52 -8.88 10.94
C GLU A 411 19.44 -7.81 10.82
N VAL A 412 19.50 -6.78 11.66
CA VAL A 412 18.58 -5.64 11.65
C VAL A 412 19.29 -4.43 11.08
N LYS A 413 18.83 -3.92 9.94
CA LYS A 413 19.36 -2.70 9.34
C LYS A 413 18.68 -1.49 9.95
N VAL A 414 19.47 -0.59 10.53
CA VAL A 414 18.97 0.64 11.16
C VAL A 414 19.56 1.86 10.48
N LEU A 415 18.73 2.89 10.32
CA LEU A 415 19.09 4.21 9.84
C LEU A 415 19.28 5.16 11.01
N ILE A 416 20.36 5.92 11.00
CA ILE A 416 20.59 7.03 11.91
C ILE A 416 20.62 8.32 11.10
N GLU A 417 19.85 9.32 11.51
CA GLU A 417 19.84 10.61 10.84
C GLU A 417 21.20 11.31 10.97
N LYS A 418 21.61 12.02 9.91
CA LYS A 418 22.94 12.65 9.82
C LYS A 418 23.29 13.49 11.04
N GLN A 419 22.34 14.31 11.50
CA GLN A 419 22.53 15.21 12.63
C GLN A 419 22.89 14.46 13.93
N PHE A 420 22.54 13.17 14.03
CA PHE A 420 22.80 12.31 15.17
C PHE A 420 23.93 11.29 14.95
N SER A 421 24.61 11.30 13.80
CA SER A 421 25.71 10.37 13.49
C SER A 421 26.86 10.44 14.52
N HIS A 422 27.11 11.62 15.10
CA HIS A 422 28.13 11.84 16.13
C HIS A 422 27.86 11.07 17.44
N LEU A 423 26.64 10.55 17.65
CA LEU A 423 26.28 9.75 18.82
C LEU A 423 26.80 8.32 18.73
N ILE A 424 27.22 7.87 17.53
CA ILE A 424 27.79 6.55 17.31
C ILE A 424 29.31 6.61 17.42
N ASN A 425 29.84 5.83 18.35
CA ASN A 425 31.27 5.72 18.61
C ASN A 425 31.66 4.26 18.90
N LYS A 426 32.90 4.04 19.32
CA LYS A 426 33.46 2.71 19.58
C LYS A 426 32.83 2.00 20.79
N ASP A 427 32.23 2.76 21.71
CA ASP A 427 31.63 2.29 22.96
C ASP A 427 30.08 2.32 22.88
N THR A 428 29.50 2.51 21.69
CA THR A 428 28.04 2.53 21.52
C THR A 428 27.45 1.13 21.65
N VAL A 429 26.38 1.00 22.44
CA VAL A 429 25.69 -0.28 22.69
C VAL A 429 24.22 -0.15 22.38
N PHE A 430 23.68 -1.14 21.68
CA PHE A 430 22.27 -1.21 21.30
C PHE A 430 21.54 -2.25 22.12
N TRP A 431 20.35 -1.94 22.57
CA TRP A 431 19.46 -2.91 23.20
C TRP A 431 18.03 -2.71 22.72
N ASN A 432 17.26 -3.78 22.79
CA ASN A 432 15.82 -3.72 22.58
C ASN A 432 15.19 -2.89 23.71
N HIS A 433 14.44 -1.87 23.31
CA HIS A 433 13.77 -0.91 24.17
C HIS A 433 12.26 -1.13 24.06
N SER A 434 11.84 -2.35 24.40
CA SER A 434 10.44 -2.73 24.44
C SER A 434 10.20 -3.63 25.66
N GLY A 435 9.21 -3.27 26.46
CA GLY A 435 8.73 -4.09 27.57
C GLY A 435 8.53 -3.32 28.87
N VAL A 436 7.61 -3.84 29.68
CA VAL A 436 7.46 -3.46 31.09
C VAL A 436 8.57 -4.17 31.87
N GLU A 437 9.45 -3.40 32.49
CA GLU A 437 10.43 -3.94 33.44
C GLU A 437 9.76 -4.14 34.80
N ILE A 438 9.65 -5.40 35.23
CA ILE A 438 9.07 -5.78 36.51
C ILE A 438 10.20 -6.30 37.41
N ASP A 439 10.63 -5.45 38.34
CA ASP A 439 11.57 -5.84 39.38
C ASP A 439 10.79 -6.32 40.60
N ALA A 440 10.78 -7.64 40.84
CA ALA A 440 10.20 -8.23 42.04
C ALA A 440 11.30 -8.50 43.08
N GLY A 441 11.25 -7.79 44.21
CA GLY A 441 12.17 -7.97 45.32
C GLY A 441 11.45 -8.21 46.66
N LEU A 442 12.21 -8.53 47.70
CA LEU A 442 11.69 -8.71 49.07
C LEU A 442 11.08 -7.41 49.65
N SER A 443 11.35 -6.26 49.03
CA SER A 443 10.82 -4.94 49.40
C SER A 443 9.55 -4.54 48.63
N GLY A 444 9.07 -5.38 47.71
CA GLY A 444 7.89 -5.12 46.88
C GLY A 444 8.13 -5.29 45.38
N VAL A 445 7.10 -5.00 44.59
CA VAL A 445 7.16 -5.00 43.12
C VAL A 445 7.35 -3.57 42.65
N LYS A 446 8.47 -3.29 41.96
CA LYS A 446 8.69 -2.02 41.27
C LYS A 446 8.34 -2.22 39.80
N VAL A 447 7.35 -1.48 39.33
CA VAL A 447 6.96 -1.45 37.92
C VAL A 447 7.41 -0.11 37.34
N ASN A 448 8.41 -0.13 36.47
CA ASN A 448 8.75 1.05 35.67
C ASN A 448 7.72 1.15 34.53
N ALA A 449 6.63 1.87 34.77
CA ALA A 449 5.60 2.08 33.77
C ALA A 449 6.03 3.18 32.79
N GLU A 450 6.56 2.76 31.64
CA GLU A 450 6.69 3.67 30.49
C GLU A 450 5.31 4.00 29.91
N PRO A 451 5.14 5.13 29.19
CA PRO A 451 3.89 5.44 28.50
C PRO A 451 3.45 4.24 27.66
N LEU A 452 2.16 3.88 27.75
CA LEU A 452 1.61 2.69 27.09
C LEU A 452 1.89 2.66 25.57
N SER A 453 1.93 3.84 24.93
CA SER A 453 2.35 4.00 23.53
C SER A 453 3.76 3.46 23.25
N ARG A 454 4.68 3.59 24.20
CA ARG A 454 6.08 3.11 24.11
C ARG A 454 6.21 1.62 24.35
N VAL A 455 5.39 1.06 25.25
CA VAL A 455 5.30 -0.39 25.48
C VAL A 455 4.76 -1.11 24.24
N LEU A 456 3.83 -0.50 23.50
CA LEU A 456 3.21 -1.07 22.30
C LEU A 456 4.02 -0.86 21.02
N SER A 457 4.65 0.30 20.83
CA SER A 457 5.47 0.58 19.63
C SER A 457 6.85 -0.06 19.69
N GLY A 458 7.35 -0.36 20.90
CA GLY A 458 8.70 -0.86 21.12
C GLY A 458 9.76 0.09 20.58
N GLY A 459 10.97 -0.42 20.41
CA GLY A 459 12.06 0.38 19.90
C GLY A 459 13.40 -0.30 20.05
N ILE A 460 14.41 0.28 19.42
CA ILE A 460 15.81 -0.03 19.73
C ILE A 460 16.39 1.22 20.37
N ALA A 461 16.99 1.09 21.55
CA ALA A 461 17.70 2.19 22.18
C ALA A 461 19.21 1.94 22.14
N PHE A 462 19.97 3.02 22.19
CA PHE A 462 21.42 2.95 22.37
C PHE A 462 21.94 4.07 23.25
N ASP A 463 23.12 3.82 23.83
CA ASP A 463 23.92 4.83 24.52
C ASP A 463 25.40 4.46 24.42
N THR A 464 26.28 5.34 24.90
CA THR A 464 27.71 5.11 25.00
C THR A 464 28.03 4.51 26.36
N ILE A 465 28.44 3.24 26.37
CA ILE A 465 28.77 2.50 27.59
C ILE A 465 30.22 1.98 27.46
N PRO A 466 31.20 2.57 28.16
CA PRO A 466 32.59 2.12 28.07
C PRO A 466 32.78 0.69 28.59
N GLY A 467 33.57 -0.11 27.88
CA GLY A 467 33.95 -1.47 28.31
C GLY A 467 33.00 -2.58 27.85
N VAL A 468 32.00 -2.27 27.01
CA VAL A 468 31.08 -3.26 26.44
C VAL A 468 31.63 -3.91 25.21
N GLU A 469 31.57 -5.23 25.16
CA GLU A 469 31.70 -5.95 23.90
C GLU A 469 30.45 -5.70 23.05
N ASN A 470 30.49 -4.68 22.21
CA ASN A 470 29.33 -4.18 21.47
C ASN A 470 29.30 -4.64 20.01
N LYS A 471 30.23 -5.49 19.57
CA LYS A 471 30.32 -5.98 18.19
C LYS A 471 30.61 -7.47 18.11
N THR A 472 30.06 -8.11 17.08
CA THR A 472 30.45 -9.44 16.61
C THR A 472 30.97 -9.28 15.18
N GLY A 473 32.28 -9.40 14.99
CA GLY A 473 32.92 -9.06 13.72
C GLY A 473 32.68 -7.59 13.38
N ARG A 474 31.99 -7.32 12.26
CA ARG A 474 31.68 -5.96 11.80
C ARG A 474 30.34 -5.40 12.30
N PHE A 475 29.48 -6.25 12.86
CA PHE A 475 28.11 -5.90 13.23
C PHE A 475 28.02 -5.50 14.69
N TYR A 476 27.21 -4.49 15.01
CA TYR A 476 26.91 -4.15 16.40
C TYR A 476 26.00 -5.22 17.02
N LYS A 477 26.20 -5.58 18.29
CA LYS A 477 25.29 -6.48 19.00
C LYS A 477 24.03 -5.73 19.42
N LEU A 478 22.88 -6.36 19.23
CA LEU A 478 21.60 -5.93 19.79
C LEU A 478 21.28 -6.80 21.01
N TYR A 479 21.34 -6.20 22.20
CA TYR A 479 21.03 -6.87 23.47
C TYR A 479 19.51 -6.93 23.74
N ASP A 480 19.07 -7.88 24.54
CA ASP A 480 17.64 -8.07 24.85
C ASP A 480 17.03 -6.91 25.66
N ASN A 481 17.82 -6.24 26.49
CA ASN A 481 17.42 -5.08 27.29
C ASN A 481 18.66 -4.31 27.78
N GLN A 482 18.42 -3.17 28.45
CA GLN A 482 19.49 -2.32 28.95
C GLN A 482 20.36 -3.02 29.98
N ASP A 483 19.80 -3.84 30.86
CA ASP A 483 20.56 -4.55 31.89
C ASP A 483 21.47 -5.64 31.30
N ALA A 484 21.00 -6.36 30.29
CA ALA A 484 21.79 -7.30 29.50
C ALA A 484 22.95 -6.57 28.79
N ALA A 485 22.66 -5.40 28.20
CA ALA A 485 23.68 -4.52 27.62
C ALA A 485 24.65 -3.95 28.66
N ARG A 486 24.25 -3.83 29.93
CA ARG A 486 25.03 -3.32 31.07
C ARG A 486 25.80 -4.39 31.84
N GLN A 487 25.78 -5.65 31.39
CA GLN A 487 26.51 -6.74 32.03
C GLN A 487 28.04 -6.58 31.92
N PHE A 488 28.59 -5.56 32.57
CA PHE A 488 30.02 -5.31 32.74
C PHE A 488 30.51 -5.77 34.07
N GLY A 489 31.74 -6.26 34.02
CA GLY A 489 32.55 -6.51 35.20
C GLY A 489 33.74 -7.37 34.87
N GLU A 490 34.74 -7.32 35.73
CA GLU A 490 35.86 -8.25 35.67
C GLU A 490 35.38 -9.61 36.17
N MET A 491 35.56 -10.64 35.34
CA MET A 491 35.18 -12.00 35.69
C MET A 491 36.23 -12.59 36.63
N ILE A 492 35.78 -13.03 37.80
CA ILE A 492 36.59 -13.76 38.76
C ILE A 492 35.99 -15.15 38.96
N THR A 493 36.82 -16.06 39.44
CA THR A 493 36.47 -17.44 39.77
C THR A 493 36.61 -17.59 41.28
N LEU A 494 35.54 -18.00 41.94
CA LEU A 494 35.55 -18.39 43.34
C LEU A 494 35.49 -19.92 43.41
N VAL A 495 36.21 -20.51 44.34
CA VAL A 495 36.24 -21.97 44.55
C VAL A 495 35.87 -22.26 46.00
N ALA A 496 35.06 -23.31 46.23
CA ALA A 496 34.74 -23.81 47.56
C ALA A 496 34.52 -25.32 47.53
N ASP A 497 34.53 -25.97 48.70
CA ASP A 497 34.28 -27.41 48.82
C ASP A 497 32.82 -27.81 48.51
N ASP A 498 31.87 -26.89 48.66
CA ASP A 498 30.44 -27.10 48.38
C ASP A 498 29.78 -25.83 47.82
N SER A 499 28.65 -26.02 47.15
CA SER A 499 27.74 -25.02 46.63
C SER A 499 27.22 -24.06 47.69
N ASN A 500 27.07 -24.53 48.94
CA ASN A 500 26.53 -23.77 50.08
C ASN A 500 25.21 -23.03 49.75
N GLY A 501 24.39 -23.60 48.86
CA GLY A 501 23.12 -23.03 48.42
C GLY A 501 23.22 -21.79 47.52
N ILE A 502 24.42 -21.36 47.12
CA ILE A 502 24.66 -20.23 46.22
C ILE A 502 24.16 -20.57 44.81
N LYS A 503 23.38 -19.67 44.22
CA LYS A 503 22.81 -19.82 42.87
C LYS A 503 23.29 -18.70 41.95
N LYS A 504 23.10 -18.87 40.64
CA LYS A 504 23.22 -17.78 39.66
C LYS A 504 22.36 -16.59 40.12
N GLY A 505 22.95 -15.40 40.11
CA GLY A 505 22.36 -14.14 40.58
C GLY A 505 22.68 -13.78 42.03
N ALA A 506 23.32 -14.67 42.81
CA ALA A 506 23.70 -14.35 44.19
C ALA A 506 24.64 -13.13 44.25
N ALA A 507 24.37 -12.21 45.18
CA ALA A 507 25.09 -10.94 45.28
C ALA A 507 26.45 -11.10 45.98
N ILE A 508 27.44 -10.36 45.50
CA ILE A 508 28.71 -10.10 46.18
C ILE A 508 28.64 -8.68 46.73
N ASN A 509 28.77 -8.54 48.05
CA ASN A 509 28.62 -7.27 48.75
C ASN A 509 29.94 -6.83 49.40
N PHE A 510 30.17 -5.53 49.47
CA PHE A 510 31.18 -4.94 50.35
C PHE A 510 30.48 -4.00 51.32
N LYS A 511 30.55 -4.31 52.62
CA LYS A 511 29.84 -3.56 53.67
C LYS A 511 28.36 -3.32 53.33
N GLY A 512 27.70 -4.33 52.76
CA GLY A 512 26.29 -4.27 52.37
C GLY A 512 25.97 -3.57 51.04
N VAL A 513 26.97 -3.07 50.30
CA VAL A 513 26.78 -2.54 48.94
C VAL A 513 27.06 -3.63 47.91
N LYS A 514 26.13 -3.88 46.97
CA LYS A 514 26.33 -4.87 45.89
C LYS A 514 27.44 -4.39 44.94
N VAL A 515 28.54 -5.14 44.90
CA VAL A 515 29.73 -4.86 44.08
C VAL A 515 29.95 -5.90 42.97
N GLY A 516 29.16 -6.97 42.96
CA GLY A 516 29.18 -8.00 41.94
C GLY A 516 28.10 -9.05 42.13
N GLU A 517 28.13 -10.08 41.30
CA GLU A 517 27.17 -11.19 41.35
C GLU A 517 27.72 -12.49 40.74
N ILE A 518 27.13 -13.62 41.13
CA ILE A 518 27.44 -14.94 40.58
C ILE A 518 26.74 -15.12 39.23
N THR A 519 27.51 -15.39 38.18
CA THR A 519 27.01 -15.59 36.80
C THR A 519 26.82 -17.05 36.41
N LEU A 520 27.61 -17.95 37.02
CA LEU A 520 27.57 -19.40 36.78
C LEU A 520 28.02 -20.15 38.04
N VAL A 521 27.38 -21.29 38.30
CA VAL A 521 27.78 -22.26 39.33
C VAL A 521 28.01 -23.59 38.62
N SER A 522 29.15 -24.24 38.85
CA SER A 522 29.51 -25.47 38.14
C SER A 522 30.34 -26.40 39.02
N PRO A 523 29.99 -27.70 39.11
CA PRO A 523 30.78 -28.66 39.87
C PRO A 523 32.07 -29.00 39.13
N GLN A 524 33.19 -29.07 39.87
CA GLN A 524 34.49 -29.54 39.39
C GLN A 524 34.73 -30.95 39.94
N PHE A 525 34.18 -31.96 39.25
CA PHE A 525 34.15 -33.35 39.72
C PHE A 525 35.54 -33.94 40.01
N ALA A 526 36.57 -33.53 39.27
CA ALA A 526 37.92 -34.06 39.45
C ALA A 526 38.59 -33.55 40.74
N GLN A 527 38.26 -32.32 41.16
CA GLN A 527 38.82 -31.68 42.35
C GLN A 527 37.92 -31.84 43.58
N SER A 528 36.70 -32.38 43.42
CA SER A 528 35.66 -32.41 44.47
C SER A 528 35.34 -31.01 45.02
N GLU A 529 35.38 -30.00 44.15
CA GLU A 529 35.11 -28.60 44.47
C GLU A 529 33.92 -28.08 43.65
N VAL A 530 33.39 -26.92 44.04
CA VAL A 530 32.42 -26.15 43.27
C VAL A 530 33.07 -24.85 42.81
N GLU A 531 33.00 -24.61 41.50
CA GLU A 531 33.45 -23.37 40.87
C GLU A 531 32.28 -22.40 40.71
N PHE A 532 32.49 -21.15 41.12
CA PHE A 532 31.55 -20.06 40.90
C PHE A 532 32.22 -19.00 40.02
N LYS A 533 31.68 -18.75 38.83
CA LYS A 533 32.10 -17.60 38.03
C LYS A 533 31.31 -16.39 38.48
N ALA A 534 32.01 -15.39 38.99
CA ALA A 534 31.47 -14.15 39.47
C ALA A 534 31.87 -12.98 38.57
N ARG A 535 31.01 -11.99 38.49
CA ARG A 535 31.25 -10.72 37.80
C ARG A 535 31.34 -9.62 38.85
N ILE A 536 32.46 -8.89 38.87
CA ILE A 536 32.66 -7.72 39.73
C ILE A 536 32.47 -6.45 38.90
N TYR A 537 31.61 -5.52 39.31
CA TYR A 537 31.31 -4.34 38.51
C TYR A 537 32.55 -3.49 38.21
N PRO A 538 32.67 -2.85 37.02
CA PRO A 538 33.90 -2.21 36.54
C PRO A 538 34.49 -1.16 37.49
N GLU A 539 33.63 -0.40 38.17
CA GLU A 539 33.99 0.62 39.15
C GLU A 539 34.71 0.03 40.38
N TYR A 540 34.50 -1.25 40.68
CA TYR A 540 35.09 -1.96 41.83
C TYR A 540 36.15 -3.00 41.43
N ALA A 541 36.13 -3.45 40.18
CA ALA A 541 37.01 -4.49 39.63
C ALA A 541 38.50 -4.23 39.95
N LYS A 542 38.99 -3.02 39.67
CA LYS A 542 40.40 -2.64 39.92
C LYS A 542 40.81 -2.69 41.39
N THR A 543 39.87 -2.73 42.33
CA THR A 543 40.12 -2.75 43.77
C THR A 543 39.92 -4.15 44.36
N ILE A 544 38.95 -4.91 43.82
CA ILE A 544 38.55 -6.22 44.32
C ILE A 544 39.31 -7.36 43.64
N ALA A 545 39.52 -7.33 42.32
CA ALA A 545 40.20 -8.38 41.56
C ALA A 545 41.73 -8.29 41.72
N ARG A 546 42.19 -8.27 42.97
CA ARG A 546 43.60 -8.18 43.34
C ARG A 546 43.96 -9.24 44.36
N GLU A 547 45.22 -9.63 44.33
CA GLU A 547 45.82 -10.48 45.35
C GLU A 547 45.56 -9.93 46.76
N GLY A 548 45.17 -10.82 47.68
CA GLY A 548 44.81 -10.47 49.06
C GLY A 548 43.34 -10.14 49.29
N ALA A 549 42.51 -10.03 48.24
CA ALA A 549 41.06 -9.95 48.43
C ALA A 549 40.52 -11.27 49.01
N GLN A 550 39.61 -11.15 49.98
CA GLN A 550 39.03 -12.28 50.70
C GLN A 550 37.52 -12.31 50.50
N PHE A 551 36.98 -13.49 50.23
CA PHE A 551 35.55 -13.70 49.99
C PHE A 551 35.03 -14.72 50.99
N TRP A 552 33.85 -14.46 51.58
CA TRP A 552 33.22 -15.41 52.48
C TRP A 552 31.70 -15.37 52.40
N LEU A 553 31.09 -16.47 52.82
CA LEU A 553 29.63 -16.60 52.94
C LEU A 553 29.08 -15.83 54.13
N VAL A 554 27.99 -15.12 53.91
CA VAL A 554 27.22 -14.50 54.98
C VAL A 554 26.18 -15.52 55.47
N THR A 555 26.34 -16.01 56.69
CA THR A 555 25.38 -16.92 57.34
C THR A 555 24.49 -16.16 58.33
N PRO A 556 23.25 -16.61 58.57
CA PRO A 556 22.38 -16.02 59.59
C PRO A 556 22.96 -16.30 60.99
N GLU A 557 23.09 -15.26 61.82
CA GLU A 557 23.55 -15.39 63.20
C GLU A 557 22.34 -15.32 64.14
N ILE A 558 22.12 -16.38 64.92
CA ILE A 558 21.04 -16.45 65.91
C ILE A 558 21.65 -16.40 67.29
N GLY A 559 21.29 -15.39 68.08
CA GLY A 559 21.73 -15.25 69.47
C GLY A 559 20.61 -14.73 70.37
N LEU A 560 20.88 -14.73 71.68
CA LEU A 560 19.94 -14.26 72.70
C LEU A 560 19.63 -12.75 72.59
N GLY A 561 20.49 -11.98 71.91
CA GLY A 561 20.30 -10.55 71.61
C GLY A 561 19.57 -10.25 70.29
N GLY A 562 19.03 -11.26 69.62
CA GLY A 562 18.32 -11.13 68.33
C GLY A 562 19.01 -11.87 67.18
N ILE A 563 18.42 -11.74 65.98
CA ILE A 563 18.88 -12.41 64.77
C ILE A 563 19.53 -11.38 63.84
N LYS A 564 20.77 -11.63 63.42
CA LYS A 564 21.47 -10.83 62.41
C LYS A 564 21.50 -11.56 61.08
N ASN A 565 21.55 -10.81 59.98
CA ASN A 565 21.65 -11.33 58.61
C ASN A 565 20.52 -12.29 58.20
N LEU A 566 19.29 -12.08 58.69
CA LEU A 566 18.14 -12.95 58.37
C LEU A 566 17.88 -13.08 56.85
N SER A 567 18.22 -12.05 56.06
CA SER A 567 18.12 -12.09 54.59
C SER A 567 18.94 -13.21 53.94
N SER A 568 20.06 -13.61 54.57
CA SER A 568 20.92 -14.69 54.07
C SER A 568 20.31 -16.09 54.15
N ALA A 569 19.28 -16.28 54.99
CA ALA A 569 18.57 -17.54 55.10
C ALA A 569 17.67 -17.83 53.87
N ILE A 570 17.27 -16.78 53.14
CA ILE A 570 16.41 -16.88 51.94
C ILE A 570 17.27 -16.79 50.67
N ALA A 571 18.27 -15.92 50.67
CA ALA A 571 19.20 -15.73 49.56
C ALA A 571 20.64 -15.66 50.08
N PRO A 572 21.43 -16.75 50.01
CA PRO A 572 22.83 -16.72 50.44
C PRO A 572 23.60 -15.68 49.62
N ALA A 573 24.39 -14.87 50.33
CA ALA A 573 25.17 -13.79 49.76
C ALA A 573 26.64 -13.94 50.16
N ILE A 574 27.51 -13.34 49.35
CA ILE A 574 28.95 -13.32 49.57
C ILE A 574 29.34 -11.92 50.04
N GLU A 575 30.21 -11.82 51.03
CA GLU A 575 30.90 -10.58 51.37
C GLU A 575 32.34 -10.62 50.88
N VAL A 576 32.89 -9.46 50.52
CA VAL A 576 34.26 -9.32 50.05
C VAL A 576 35.00 -8.27 50.86
N MET A 577 36.22 -8.58 51.30
CA MET A 577 37.17 -7.60 51.82
C MET A 577 38.24 -7.35 50.75
N PRO A 578 38.29 -6.15 50.13
CA PRO A 578 39.35 -5.82 49.20
C PRO A 578 40.67 -5.59 49.94
N SER A 579 41.80 -5.98 49.32
CA SER A 579 43.14 -5.62 49.81
C SER A 579 43.56 -4.22 49.38
N GLY A 580 43.02 -3.71 48.27
CA GLY A 580 43.37 -2.42 47.65
C GLY A 580 44.82 -2.32 47.14
N LYS A 581 45.64 -3.37 47.34
CA LYS A 581 47.06 -3.47 47.03
C LYS A 581 47.36 -4.89 46.52
N GLY A 582 48.34 -5.05 45.64
CA GLY A 582 48.70 -6.35 45.07
C GLY A 582 48.48 -6.43 43.56
N LYS A 583 48.97 -7.51 42.93
CA LYS A 583 48.81 -7.75 41.48
C LYS A 583 47.36 -8.14 41.17
N ALA A 584 46.94 -7.93 39.92
CA ALA A 584 45.64 -8.39 39.46
C ALA A 584 45.53 -9.92 39.63
N LYS A 585 44.41 -10.38 40.16
CA LYS A 585 44.14 -11.80 40.41
C LYS A 585 42.67 -12.07 40.14
N THR A 586 42.38 -13.18 39.47
CA THR A 586 41.02 -13.54 39.02
C THR A 586 40.52 -14.84 39.63
N GLN A 587 41.29 -15.52 40.49
CA GLN A 587 40.86 -16.74 41.17
C GLN A 587 41.04 -16.62 42.68
N PHE A 588 40.00 -16.96 43.45
CA PHE A 588 39.94 -16.80 44.89
C PHE A 588 39.26 -18.00 45.55
N GLN A 589 39.61 -18.24 46.81
CA GLN A 589 38.90 -19.19 47.66
C GLN A 589 37.71 -18.49 48.33
N LEU A 590 36.56 -19.16 48.36
CA LEU A 590 35.36 -18.70 49.04
C LEU A 590 35.26 -19.42 50.38
N ALA A 591 35.51 -18.68 51.46
CA ALA A 591 35.47 -19.23 52.81
C ALA A 591 34.03 -19.35 53.33
N SER A 592 33.77 -20.36 54.17
CA SER A 592 32.45 -20.56 54.79
C SER A 592 32.10 -19.50 55.85
N ASN A 593 33.12 -18.83 56.42
CA ASN A 593 32.96 -17.83 57.47
C ASN A 593 33.88 -16.62 57.22
N LYS A 594 33.55 -15.49 57.84
CA LYS A 594 34.38 -14.29 57.81
C LYS A 594 35.81 -14.62 58.30
N PRO A 595 36.85 -14.29 57.52
CA PRO A 595 38.22 -14.43 57.98
C PRO A 595 38.43 -13.64 59.28
N LEU A 596 38.98 -14.30 60.29
CA LEU A 596 39.32 -13.65 61.55
C LEU A 596 40.35 -12.55 61.29
N ALA A 597 40.19 -11.41 61.96
CA ALA A 597 41.19 -10.34 61.90
C ALA A 597 42.54 -10.89 62.38
N SER A 598 43.64 -10.34 61.86
CA SER A 598 44.98 -10.69 62.31
C SER A 598 45.08 -10.61 63.83
N GLY A 599 45.40 -11.73 64.48
CA GLY A 599 45.52 -11.89 65.93
C GLY A 599 46.53 -12.98 66.28
N TYR A 600 46.76 -13.19 67.56
CA TYR A 600 47.62 -14.28 68.04
C TYR A 600 46.76 -15.53 68.26
N GLU A 601 47.13 -16.66 67.64
CA GLU A 601 46.52 -17.96 67.94
C GLU A 601 47.15 -18.53 69.21
N PHE A 602 46.32 -18.88 70.18
CA PHE A 602 46.74 -19.61 71.37
C PHE A 602 46.17 -21.02 71.35
N VAL A 603 46.95 -21.97 71.86
CA VAL A 603 46.52 -23.36 72.02
C VAL A 603 46.35 -23.64 73.50
N LEU A 604 45.12 -23.85 73.92
CA LEU A 604 44.73 -24.22 75.27
C LEU A 604 44.51 -25.73 75.33
N GLN A 605 44.78 -26.32 76.49
CA GLN A 605 44.53 -27.74 76.75
C GLN A 605 43.61 -27.89 77.95
N ALA A 606 42.63 -28.78 77.83
CA ALA A 606 41.69 -29.10 78.90
C ALA A 606 41.46 -30.61 78.96
N GLU A 607 41.14 -31.15 80.13
CA GLU A 607 40.82 -32.58 80.29
C GLU A 607 39.53 -32.95 79.55
N THR A 608 38.54 -32.04 79.51
CA THR A 608 37.26 -32.25 78.82
C THR A 608 36.86 -31.01 78.03
N LYS A 609 35.98 -31.18 77.02
CA LYS A 609 35.48 -30.09 76.17
C LYS A 609 34.56 -29.12 76.92
N GLY A 610 33.85 -29.60 77.94
CA GLY A 610 32.78 -28.84 78.59
C GLY A 610 31.79 -28.26 77.57
N SER A 611 31.38 -27.01 77.79
CA SER A 611 30.50 -26.24 76.88
C SER A 611 31.27 -25.45 75.81
N VAL A 612 32.60 -25.64 75.70
CA VAL A 612 33.42 -24.91 74.74
C VAL A 612 33.19 -25.48 73.35
N ALA A 613 32.85 -24.62 72.40
CA ALA A 613 32.65 -24.95 71.00
C ALA A 613 33.40 -23.95 70.12
N VAL A 614 33.52 -24.25 68.83
CA VAL A 614 33.97 -23.26 67.84
C VAL A 614 33.06 -22.03 67.94
N ASN A 615 33.66 -20.85 67.91
CA ASN A 615 33.06 -19.53 68.17
C ASN A 615 32.70 -19.20 69.64
N THR A 616 33.00 -20.05 70.63
CA THR A 616 32.87 -19.65 72.04
C THR A 616 33.73 -18.40 72.31
N PRO A 617 33.19 -17.31 72.88
CA PRO A 617 33.93 -16.08 73.07
C PRO A 617 34.97 -16.20 74.19
N ILE A 618 36.14 -15.62 73.96
CA ILE A 618 37.18 -15.40 74.97
C ILE A 618 36.92 -14.02 75.58
N LEU A 619 36.70 -14.00 76.89
CA LEU A 619 36.34 -12.80 77.62
C LEU A 619 37.51 -12.33 78.47
N TYR A 620 37.79 -11.03 78.44
CA TYR A 620 38.64 -10.37 79.42
C TYR A 620 37.85 -9.24 80.05
N ARG A 621 37.63 -9.33 81.37
CA ARG A 621 36.76 -8.39 82.12
C ARG A 621 35.37 -8.25 81.49
N GLU A 622 34.76 -9.37 81.13
CA GLU A 622 33.43 -9.46 80.49
C GLU A 622 33.34 -8.85 79.08
N ILE A 623 34.46 -8.37 78.53
CA ILE A 623 34.56 -7.87 77.16
C ILE A 623 35.09 -8.99 76.27
N GLU A 624 34.44 -9.23 75.13
CA GLU A 624 34.90 -10.18 74.12
C GLU A 624 36.21 -9.69 73.48
N VAL A 625 37.28 -10.46 73.67
CA VAL A 625 38.63 -10.16 73.17
C VAL A 625 39.18 -11.22 72.20
N GLY A 626 38.48 -12.34 72.03
CA GLY A 626 38.86 -13.42 71.13
C GLY A 626 37.74 -14.45 70.98
N ARG A 627 37.97 -15.52 70.21
CA ARG A 627 37.01 -16.60 70.02
C ARG A 627 37.74 -17.93 69.80
N VAL A 628 37.15 -19.01 70.25
CA VAL A 628 37.63 -20.37 69.94
C VAL A 628 37.49 -20.63 68.44
N THR A 629 38.58 -21.04 67.79
CA THR A 629 38.66 -21.30 66.35
C THR A 629 38.60 -22.78 66.00
N ASP A 630 39.07 -23.66 66.89
CA ASP A 630 39.07 -25.11 66.71
C ASP A 630 38.95 -25.82 68.07
N VAL A 631 38.27 -26.96 68.08
CA VAL A 631 38.16 -27.84 69.26
C VAL A 631 38.25 -29.29 68.80
N ARG A 632 39.33 -29.96 69.19
CA ARG A 632 39.61 -31.35 68.80
C ARG A 632 40.23 -32.16 69.93
N LEU A 633 40.20 -33.47 69.82
CA LEU A 633 40.98 -34.33 70.72
C LEU A 633 42.49 -34.15 70.44
N GLY A 634 43.29 -34.25 71.49
CA GLY A 634 44.73 -34.44 71.37
C GLY A 634 45.04 -35.73 70.61
N GLU A 635 46.25 -35.87 70.08
CA GLU A 635 46.64 -37.02 69.26
C GLU A 635 46.47 -38.37 69.97
N LEU A 636 46.61 -38.39 71.30
CA LEU A 636 46.41 -39.57 72.14
C LEU A 636 45.00 -39.67 72.76
N ALA A 637 44.10 -38.75 72.41
CA ALA A 637 42.74 -38.62 72.94
C ALA A 637 42.63 -38.50 74.48
N ASP A 638 43.72 -38.12 75.16
CA ASP A 638 43.82 -37.94 76.62
C ASP A 638 43.39 -36.54 77.09
N ARG A 639 43.26 -35.59 76.16
CA ARG A 639 42.89 -34.20 76.42
C ARG A 639 42.18 -33.58 75.21
N VAL A 640 41.55 -32.44 75.43
CA VAL A 640 40.96 -31.59 74.39
C VAL A 640 41.90 -30.43 74.12
N ILE A 641 42.22 -30.23 72.84
CA ILE A 641 42.98 -29.11 72.32
C ILE A 641 41.98 -28.06 71.83
N ILE A 642 42.10 -26.84 72.35
CA ILE A 642 41.24 -25.70 72.02
C ILE A 642 42.13 -24.61 71.43
N LYS A 643 41.91 -24.24 70.17
CA LYS A 643 42.59 -23.09 69.55
C LYS A 643 41.74 -21.84 69.70
N THR A 644 42.34 -20.69 70.00
CA THR A 644 41.65 -19.41 70.25
C THR A 644 42.33 -18.25 69.56
#